data_AF-A0A3D0D0H8-F1
#
_entry.id   AF-A0A3D0D0H8-F1
#
_cell.length_a   1.000
_cell.length_b   1.000
_cell.length_c   1.000
_cell.angle_alpha   90.00
_cell.angle_beta   90.00
_cell.angle_gamma   90.00
#
_symmetry.space_group_name_H-M   'P 1'
#
loop_
_entity.id
_entity.type
_entity.pdbx_description
1 polymer ?
#
loop_
_entity_poly.entity_id
_entity_poly.type
_entity_poly.pdbx_seq_one_letter_code
_entity_poly.pdbx_strand_id
1 'polypeptide(L)'
;MAKNQELTNVEKLRGFPWSIASNAANTIFVQFTFFGSVFVLFLSALGLSKSEVGFLLSLLPFTGVIALFIAPAVERYGYKRVYLTFFGTRDFVAAFLLLTPWVLSNFGQQAALLFVSVIVAAFSLLRSVGMTASFPWIQEYVPNAVRGKYTATNNIFTTITAFVAVMTAGYALRLATGFFGYIFLIGIGVIFGFISVWLASFIPGGAPKERRRTQTAERRDLWQAVGDGDFRRYLVGVGIFTLATVPLASFLPLFMQEQVGLNPGAVVWLQIGSLGGGLIASPLWGWAADRYGSKPVMLMGIFLRITLPLFWMVMPRHSAVSLAVALATFALQGLADIGWGIGSARLLYVNVVPPAQRADYMALYSAWTGVVGGISQLIGGRVLEASQDVTGQFLVFTLDPYLPLFLMGLILPVGGALVLQSIRVESDVTVGEFAGIFLRGNPFLAMTSLVRYHLARDEQATVQVTARLGQAKSPLAVEELLEALCDPRFNVRFEAIQAIAHSAPDERLINALADILNGPEPALSVMAAWALGRLGDERAIKPLRTGLHASYRSVQAHSSRALATLGDHDLIPILLERLAIEGDYGLRVAYASALGRLDAEEATSQILGILRTSREEITRLELAFTLARMLGDEHHFVRLLRQLRADAGTATAQELAALKKKLEKLSPEDSAVVTLLEEGIDAFARDQIARGTAVLSQFLHQLPCNTIKGACPAILDECAHRLAQYGASRPEYVLLTLHALQVCLLG
;
A
#
# COMPACT_ATOMS: atom_id res chain seq x y z
N MET A 1 39.59 -11.41 38.96
CA MET A 1 38.57 -12.44 38.69
C MET A 1 37.19 -11.82 38.89
N ALA A 2 36.56 -11.32 37.83
CA ALA A 2 35.13 -10.96 37.85
C ALA A 2 34.43 -11.99 36.98
N LYS A 3 33.59 -12.81 37.63
CA LYS A 3 32.83 -13.92 37.05
C LYS A 3 31.97 -13.40 35.88
N ASN A 4 31.85 -14.21 34.82
CA ASN A 4 30.87 -14.08 33.73
C ASN A 4 29.44 -14.04 34.29
N GLN A 5 29.01 -12.92 34.89
CA GLN A 5 27.61 -12.66 35.18
C GLN A 5 26.99 -12.11 33.90
N GLU A 6 26.02 -12.85 33.35
CA GLU A 6 25.17 -12.32 32.31
C GLU A 6 24.51 -11.03 32.80
N LEU A 7 24.62 -9.96 32.01
CA LEU A 7 24.04 -8.66 32.35
C LEU A 7 22.55 -8.80 32.67
N THR A 8 22.11 -8.17 33.75
CA THR A 8 20.68 -8.09 34.06
C THR A 8 19.95 -7.24 33.02
N ASN A 9 18.66 -7.48 32.81
CA ASN A 9 17.86 -6.68 31.88
C ASN A 9 17.85 -5.17 32.25
N VAL A 10 17.97 -4.84 33.54
CA VAL A 10 18.04 -3.45 34.02
C VAL A 10 19.36 -2.78 33.61
N GLU A 11 20.49 -3.48 33.75
CA GLU A 11 21.80 -2.98 33.30
C GLU A 11 21.84 -2.80 31.79
N LYS A 12 21.26 -3.74 31.04
CA LYS A 12 21.09 -3.65 29.58
C LYS A 12 20.32 -2.40 29.18
N LEU A 13 19.18 -2.12 29.83
CA LEU A 13 18.35 -0.94 29.54
C LEU A 13 19.06 0.38 29.87
N ARG A 14 19.89 0.43 30.91
CA ARG A 14 20.69 1.63 31.23
C ARG A 14 21.72 1.99 30.15
N GLY A 15 22.16 1.02 29.35
CA GLY A 15 23.09 1.24 28.23
C GLY A 15 22.43 1.84 26.98
N PHE A 16 21.10 1.84 26.87
CA PHE A 16 20.40 2.23 25.64
C PHE A 16 20.64 3.68 25.22
N PRO A 17 20.49 4.68 26.12
CA PRO A 17 20.71 6.08 25.73
C PRO A 17 22.14 6.32 25.25
N TRP A 18 23.13 5.70 25.91
CA TRP A 18 24.55 5.80 25.53
C TRP A 18 24.82 5.22 24.15
N SER A 19 24.22 4.07 23.82
CA SER A 19 24.36 3.47 22.49
C SER A 19 23.73 4.33 21.40
N ILE A 20 22.51 4.85 21.64
CA ILE A 20 21.84 5.75 20.68
C ILE A 20 22.65 7.03 20.47
N ALA A 21 23.15 7.64 21.56
CA ALA A 21 23.97 8.85 21.49
C ALA A 21 25.31 8.60 20.78
N SER A 22 25.97 7.46 21.05
CA SER A 22 27.20 7.05 20.37
C SER A 22 26.97 6.88 18.86
N ASN A 23 25.90 6.17 18.47
CA ASN A 23 25.54 5.99 17.06
C ASN A 23 25.23 7.31 16.38
N ALA A 24 24.49 8.22 17.03
CA ALA A 24 24.20 9.56 16.50
C ALA A 24 25.48 10.38 16.28
N ALA A 25 26.41 10.38 17.25
CA ALA A 25 27.70 11.04 17.10
C ALA A 25 28.54 10.42 15.95
N ASN A 26 28.56 9.08 15.85
CA ASN A 26 29.22 8.39 14.74
C ASN A 26 28.57 8.71 13.39
N THR A 27 27.25 8.96 13.34
CA THR A 27 26.58 9.40 12.12
C THR A 27 27.13 10.75 11.64
N ILE A 28 27.36 11.71 12.54
CA ILE A 28 27.97 13.00 12.17
C ILE A 28 29.39 12.80 11.65
N PHE A 29 30.20 11.98 12.34
CA PHE A 29 31.54 11.59 11.88
C PHE A 29 31.49 11.07 10.44
N VAL A 30 30.69 10.04 10.19
CA VAL A 30 30.54 9.42 8.87
C VAL A 30 30.12 10.46 7.83
N GLN A 31 29.07 11.23 8.07
CA GLN A 31 28.57 12.19 7.08
C GLN A 31 29.61 13.25 6.69
N PHE A 32 30.52 13.62 7.59
CA PHE A 32 31.52 14.65 7.34
C PHE A 32 32.87 14.13 6.85
N THR A 33 33.23 12.88 7.17
CA THR A 33 34.57 12.35 6.89
C THR A 33 34.61 11.29 5.79
N PHE A 34 33.78 10.25 5.86
CA PHE A 34 33.89 9.06 5.00
C PHE A 34 32.50 8.54 4.66
N PHE A 35 32.25 8.07 3.43
CA PHE A 35 30.96 7.52 2.95
C PHE A 35 29.86 8.54 2.60
N GLY A 36 30.04 9.84 2.88
CA GLY A 36 29.15 10.91 2.42
C GLY A 36 29.64 11.59 1.13
N SER A 37 28.75 12.35 0.47
CA SER A 37 29.10 13.21 -0.67
C SER A 37 30.25 14.18 -0.36
N VAL A 38 30.38 14.62 0.90
CA VAL A 38 31.47 15.51 1.34
C VAL A 38 32.84 14.92 1.02
N PHE A 39 33.04 13.62 1.28
CA PHE A 39 34.32 12.96 1.04
C PHE A 39 34.63 12.82 -0.46
N VAL A 40 33.65 12.44 -1.27
CA VAL A 40 33.82 12.31 -2.72
C VAL A 40 34.14 13.67 -3.35
N LEU A 41 33.42 14.72 -2.95
CA LEU A 41 33.67 16.10 -3.39
C LEU A 41 35.04 16.60 -2.91
N PHE A 42 35.47 16.25 -1.70
CA PHE A 42 36.82 16.53 -1.20
C PHE A 42 37.90 15.87 -2.04
N LEU A 43 37.75 14.58 -2.39
CA LEU A 43 38.71 13.88 -3.26
C LEU A 43 38.79 14.51 -4.65
N SER A 44 37.66 14.98 -5.20
CA SER A 44 37.68 15.72 -6.46
C SER A 44 38.30 17.11 -6.33
N ALA A 45 38.11 17.79 -5.18
CA ALA A 45 38.73 19.08 -4.90
C ALA A 45 40.26 18.99 -4.72
N LEU A 46 40.79 17.80 -4.42
CA LEU A 46 42.23 17.50 -4.46
C LEU A 46 42.80 17.40 -5.88
N GLY A 47 41.94 17.45 -6.91
CA GLY A 47 42.32 17.32 -8.32
C GLY A 47 42.51 15.87 -8.78
N LEU A 48 42.10 14.89 -7.97
CA LEU A 48 42.30 13.47 -8.29
C LEU A 48 41.50 13.03 -9.52
N SER A 49 42.09 12.14 -10.31
CA SER A 49 41.42 11.52 -11.46
C SER A 49 40.26 10.62 -11.00
N LYS A 50 39.29 10.35 -11.88
CA LYS A 50 38.14 9.48 -11.55
C LYS A 50 38.57 8.07 -11.15
N SER A 51 39.63 7.55 -11.77
CA SER A 51 40.24 6.27 -11.40
C SER A 51 40.88 6.30 -10.02
N GLU A 52 41.54 7.40 -9.65
CA GLU A 52 42.14 7.58 -8.33
C GLU A 52 41.07 7.68 -7.23
N VAL A 53 39.98 8.40 -7.49
CA VAL A 53 38.80 8.44 -6.59
C VAL A 53 38.21 7.04 -6.43
N GLY A 54 38.01 6.31 -7.54
CA GLY A 54 37.51 4.93 -7.51
C GLY A 54 38.42 3.98 -6.74
N PHE A 55 39.74 4.13 -6.89
CA PHE A 55 40.73 3.37 -6.13
C PHE A 55 40.61 3.64 -4.63
N LEU A 56 40.57 4.90 -4.21
CA LEU A 56 40.43 5.25 -2.79
C LEU A 56 39.12 4.70 -2.19
N LEU A 57 38.01 4.84 -2.92
CA LEU A 57 36.71 4.32 -2.47
C LEU A 57 36.66 2.79 -2.41
N SER A 58 37.45 2.09 -3.25
CA SER A 58 37.54 0.63 -3.25
C SER A 58 38.23 0.06 -2.00
N LEU A 59 39.15 0.81 -1.38
CA LEU A 59 39.88 0.37 -0.18
C LEU A 59 38.94 0.15 1.01
N LEU A 60 37.82 0.89 1.08
CA LEU A 60 36.85 0.82 2.16
C LEU A 60 36.14 -0.56 2.27
N PRO A 61 35.59 -1.13 1.18
CA PRO A 61 34.97 -2.46 1.22
C PRO A 61 35.97 -3.63 1.16
N PHE A 62 37.15 -3.50 0.54
CA PHE A 62 38.11 -4.62 0.38
C PHE A 62 38.59 -5.22 1.71
N THR A 63 38.78 -4.39 2.74
CA THR A 63 39.24 -4.86 4.06
C THR A 63 38.18 -5.66 4.83
N GLY A 64 36.94 -5.70 4.34
CA GLY A 64 35.86 -6.50 4.93
C GLY A 64 36.16 -8.00 4.97
N VAL A 65 36.98 -8.51 4.05
CA VAL A 65 37.40 -9.93 4.01
C VAL A 65 38.21 -10.32 5.24
N ILE A 66 38.94 -9.38 5.84
CA ILE A 66 39.78 -9.61 7.01
C ILE A 66 38.94 -10.09 8.20
N ALA A 67 37.67 -9.64 8.29
CA ALA A 67 36.72 -10.01 9.34
C ALA A 67 36.62 -11.53 9.55
N LEU A 68 36.72 -12.34 8.48
CA LEU A 68 36.69 -13.81 8.52
C LEU A 68 37.81 -14.41 9.38
N PHE A 69 38.99 -13.79 9.37
CA PHE A 69 40.18 -14.32 10.03
C PHE A 69 40.35 -13.81 11.46
N ILE A 70 39.85 -12.61 11.74
CA ILE A 70 40.04 -11.92 13.02
C ILE A 70 38.92 -12.20 14.03
N ALA A 71 37.74 -12.64 13.59
CA ALA A 71 36.60 -12.86 14.49
C ALA A 71 36.94 -13.71 15.73
N PRO A 72 37.71 -14.82 15.64
CA PRO A 72 38.10 -15.59 16.82
C PRO A 72 39.02 -14.83 17.78
N ALA A 73 39.91 -13.98 17.24
CA ALA A 73 40.77 -13.14 18.07
C ALA A 73 39.94 -12.08 18.80
N VAL A 74 38.98 -11.46 18.11
CA VAL A 74 38.09 -10.44 18.67
C VAL A 74 37.30 -10.96 19.88
N GLU A 75 36.75 -12.18 19.81
CA GLU A 75 36.02 -12.81 20.93
C GLU A 75 36.92 -13.05 22.15
N ARG A 76 38.18 -13.47 21.93
CA ARG A 76 39.16 -13.70 23.00
C ARG A 76 39.56 -12.41 23.72
N TYR A 77 39.71 -11.30 23.01
CA TYR A 77 40.10 -10.01 23.61
C TYR A 77 38.91 -9.26 24.24
N GLY A 78 37.68 -9.63 23.89
CA GLY A 78 36.45 -9.03 24.37
C GLY A 78 35.94 -7.93 23.43
N TYR A 79 34.67 -8.02 23.06
CA TYR A 79 34.07 -7.17 22.01
C TYR A 79 34.14 -5.67 22.33
N LYS A 80 33.88 -5.27 23.57
CA LYS A 80 33.88 -3.85 23.97
C LYS A 80 35.28 -3.24 23.85
N ARG A 81 36.31 -3.97 24.30
CA ARG A 81 37.70 -3.49 24.26
C ARG A 81 38.16 -3.31 22.83
N VAL A 82 37.93 -4.31 21.98
CA VAL A 82 38.27 -4.25 20.56
C VAL A 82 37.53 -3.11 19.87
N TYR A 83 36.23 -2.95 20.11
CA TYR A 83 35.48 -1.85 19.50
C TYR A 83 36.07 -0.48 19.87
N LEU A 84 36.27 -0.21 21.17
CA LEU A 84 36.77 1.08 21.65
C LEU A 84 38.18 1.40 21.16
N THR A 85 39.10 0.42 21.19
CA THR A 85 40.48 0.65 20.75
C THR A 85 40.56 0.87 19.24
N PHE A 86 39.89 0.04 18.44
CA PHE A 86 39.97 0.14 16.99
C PHE A 86 39.17 1.33 16.44
N PHE A 87 37.99 1.66 16.99
CA PHE A 87 37.27 2.89 16.57
C PHE A 87 37.99 4.15 17.05
N GLY A 88 38.55 4.17 18.26
CA GLY A 88 39.34 5.32 18.74
C GLY A 88 40.60 5.54 17.89
N THR A 89 41.30 4.46 17.53
CA THR A 89 42.48 4.53 16.65
C THR A 89 42.10 4.91 15.23
N ARG A 90 40.97 4.42 14.72
CA ARG A 90 40.40 4.80 13.42
C ARG A 90 40.15 6.31 13.34
N ASP A 91 39.59 6.90 14.40
CA ASP A 91 39.28 8.33 14.43
C ASP A 91 40.55 9.18 14.55
N PHE A 92 41.56 8.68 15.27
CA PHE A 92 42.90 9.27 15.26
C PHE A 92 43.55 9.22 13.87
N VAL A 93 43.46 8.09 13.16
CA VAL A 93 43.94 7.97 11.78
C VAL A 93 43.18 8.92 10.85
N ALA A 94 41.86 9.06 11.01
CA ALA A 94 41.05 10.01 10.25
C ALA A 94 41.49 11.47 10.44
N ALA A 95 41.97 11.84 11.64
CA ALA A 95 42.45 13.19 11.93
C ALA A 95 43.64 13.61 11.04
N PHE A 96 44.43 12.66 10.53
CA PHE A 96 45.52 12.97 9.61
C PHE A 96 45.05 13.53 8.25
N LEU A 97 43.77 13.36 7.87
CA LEU A 97 43.19 14.04 6.70
C LEU A 97 43.23 15.57 6.83
N LEU A 98 43.28 16.11 8.05
CA LEU A 98 43.42 17.55 8.28
C LEU A 98 44.78 18.08 7.84
N LEU A 99 45.79 17.21 7.71
CA LEU A 99 47.13 17.56 7.22
C LEU A 99 47.26 17.47 5.70
N THR A 100 46.22 17.00 4.99
CA THR A 100 46.23 16.93 3.52
C THR A 100 46.53 18.27 2.82
N PRO A 101 46.01 19.45 3.23
CA PRO A 101 46.39 20.71 2.59
C PRO A 101 47.89 21.02 2.73
N TRP A 102 48.45 20.72 3.89
CA TRP A 102 49.87 20.90 4.15
C TRP A 102 50.71 19.98 3.25
N VAL A 103 50.34 18.70 3.14
CA VAL A 103 51.02 17.75 2.24
C VAL A 103 50.91 18.20 0.78
N LEU A 104 49.72 18.61 0.34
CA LEU A 104 49.48 19.08 -1.02
C LEU A 104 50.34 20.30 -1.38
N SER A 105 50.44 21.27 -0.46
CA SER A 105 51.22 22.50 -0.68
C SER A 105 52.74 22.29 -0.71
N ASN A 106 53.26 21.33 0.08
CA ASN A 106 54.71 21.13 0.23
C ASN A 106 55.28 20.02 -0.66
N PHE A 107 54.48 18.99 -0.97
CA PHE A 107 54.95 17.78 -1.66
C PHE A 107 54.18 17.48 -2.96
N GLY A 108 53.18 18.30 -3.30
CA GLY A 108 52.41 18.19 -4.53
C GLY A 108 51.33 17.11 -4.51
N GLN A 109 50.66 16.95 -5.66
CA GLN A 109 49.43 16.16 -5.79
C GLN A 109 49.67 14.64 -5.65
N GLN A 110 50.76 14.11 -6.23
CA GLN A 110 51.09 12.68 -6.13
C GLN A 110 51.37 12.25 -4.68
N ALA A 111 52.09 13.08 -3.92
CA ALA A 111 52.33 12.83 -2.51
C ALA A 111 51.05 12.91 -1.68
N ALA A 112 50.17 13.87 -1.99
CA ALA A 112 48.86 13.97 -1.35
C ALA A 112 47.98 12.74 -1.61
N LEU A 113 47.97 12.20 -2.84
CA LEU A 113 47.28 10.96 -3.17
C LEU A 113 47.81 9.77 -2.36
N LEU A 114 49.13 9.59 -2.32
CA LEU A 114 49.72 8.48 -1.56
C LEU A 114 49.42 8.61 -0.07
N PHE A 115 49.51 9.82 0.47
CA PHE A 115 49.17 10.13 1.86
C PHE A 115 47.70 9.78 2.19
N VAL A 116 46.75 10.27 1.39
CA VAL A 116 45.32 9.97 1.57
C VAL A 116 45.05 8.47 1.39
N SER A 117 45.72 7.80 0.44
CA SER A 117 45.58 6.34 0.23
C SER A 117 45.99 5.54 1.46
N VAL A 118 47.12 5.88 2.08
CA VAL A 118 47.59 5.22 3.31
C VAL A 118 46.60 5.45 4.45
N ILE A 119 46.08 6.67 4.61
CA ILE A 119 45.08 7.00 5.64
C ILE A 119 43.80 6.21 5.42
N VAL A 120 43.27 6.19 4.19
CA VAL A 120 42.03 5.48 3.85
C VAL A 120 42.20 3.96 4.05
N ALA A 121 43.34 3.40 3.66
CA ALA A 121 43.64 1.98 3.87
C ALA A 121 43.72 1.64 5.37
N ALA A 122 44.45 2.44 6.15
CA ALA A 122 44.57 2.25 7.60
C ALA A 122 43.22 2.43 8.31
N PHE A 123 42.47 3.47 7.97
CA PHE A 123 41.11 3.72 8.44
C PHE A 123 40.19 2.52 8.14
N SER A 124 40.22 2.04 6.90
CA SER A 124 39.41 0.91 6.44
C SER A 124 39.72 -0.37 7.23
N LEU A 125 41.00 -0.69 7.39
CA LEU A 125 41.46 -1.85 8.15
C LEU A 125 40.98 -1.79 9.61
N LEU A 126 41.22 -0.68 10.29
CA LEU A 126 40.82 -0.48 11.68
C LEU A 126 39.30 -0.55 11.86
N ARG A 127 38.54 0.07 10.94
CA ARG A 127 37.08 -0.02 10.91
C ARG A 127 36.62 -1.47 10.76
N SER A 128 37.20 -2.24 9.84
CA SER A 128 36.82 -3.64 9.61
C SER A 128 36.96 -4.46 10.89
N VAL A 129 38.08 -4.29 11.62
CA VAL A 129 38.30 -4.98 12.92
C VAL A 129 37.27 -4.58 13.97
N GLY A 130 37.02 -3.28 14.14
CA GLY A 130 36.04 -2.81 15.12
C GLY A 130 34.60 -3.26 14.77
N MET A 131 34.25 -3.30 13.48
CA MET A 131 32.93 -3.75 13.02
C MET A 131 32.69 -5.22 13.34
N THR A 132 33.72 -6.08 13.28
CA THR A 132 33.62 -7.49 13.68
C THR A 132 33.19 -7.65 15.15
N ALA A 133 33.59 -6.71 16.03
CA ALA A 133 33.19 -6.71 17.43
C ALA A 133 31.77 -6.15 17.67
N SER A 134 31.29 -5.26 16.80
CA SER A 134 30.06 -4.48 17.01
C SER A 134 28.78 -5.34 17.07
N PHE A 135 28.58 -6.23 16.11
CA PHE A 135 27.34 -7.00 15.99
C PHE A 135 27.15 -8.00 17.14
N PRO A 136 28.15 -8.81 17.53
CA PRO A 136 28.06 -9.64 18.73
C PRO A 136 27.85 -8.82 20.01
N TRP A 137 28.50 -7.66 20.13
CA TRP A 137 28.36 -6.81 21.31
C TRP A 137 26.93 -6.27 21.48
N ILE A 138 26.29 -5.81 20.39
CA ILE A 138 24.89 -5.39 20.39
C ILE A 138 23.97 -6.50 20.92
N GLN A 139 24.24 -7.76 20.57
CA GLN A 139 23.42 -8.88 21.02
C GLN A 139 23.53 -9.15 22.53
N GLU A 140 24.65 -8.77 23.16
CA GLU A 140 24.84 -8.92 24.61
C GLU A 140 24.04 -7.90 25.41
N TYR A 141 24.09 -6.63 25.01
CA TYR A 141 23.43 -5.55 25.77
C TYR A 141 22.01 -5.23 25.31
N VAL A 142 21.53 -5.72 24.15
CA VAL A 142 20.13 -5.55 23.71
C VAL A 142 19.33 -6.84 23.89
N PRO A 143 18.38 -6.90 24.86
CA PRO A 143 17.53 -8.07 25.07
C PRO A 143 16.66 -8.39 23.85
N ASN A 144 16.47 -9.69 23.56
CA ASN A 144 15.70 -10.17 22.42
C ASN A 144 14.31 -9.52 22.31
N ALA A 145 13.61 -9.37 23.44
CA ALA A 145 12.25 -8.82 23.49
C ALA A 145 12.11 -7.37 23.05
N VAL A 146 13.19 -6.56 23.16
CA VAL A 146 13.15 -5.12 22.84
C VAL A 146 14.05 -4.75 21.65
N ARG A 147 14.65 -5.73 20.95
CA ARG A 147 15.53 -5.47 19.80
C ARG A 147 14.83 -4.67 18.70
N GLY A 148 13.59 -5.02 18.36
CA GLY A 148 12.83 -4.28 17.35
C GLY A 148 12.64 -2.81 17.73
N LYS A 149 12.20 -2.56 18.97
CA LYS A 149 12.03 -1.20 19.51
C LYS A 149 13.34 -0.42 19.57
N TYR A 150 14.43 -1.06 20.00
CA TYR A 150 15.76 -0.46 20.02
C TYR A 150 16.22 -0.08 18.61
N THR A 151 16.15 -1.00 17.65
CA THR A 151 16.54 -0.75 16.26
C THR A 151 15.71 0.38 15.65
N ALA A 152 14.39 0.38 15.85
CA ALA A 152 13.51 1.45 15.36
C ALA A 152 13.87 2.80 15.98
N THR A 153 14.04 2.87 17.30
CA THR A 153 14.40 4.11 18.01
C THR A 153 15.77 4.61 17.55
N ASN A 154 16.77 3.74 17.51
CA ASN A 154 18.11 4.07 17.04
C ASN A 154 18.09 4.61 15.60
N ASN A 155 17.36 3.96 14.69
CA ASN A 155 17.23 4.41 13.31
C ASN A 155 16.57 5.79 13.21
N ILE A 156 15.51 6.06 13.99
CA ILE A 156 14.88 7.39 14.00
C ILE A 156 15.89 8.47 14.41
N PHE A 157 16.61 8.26 15.52
CA PHE A 157 17.60 9.23 16.01
C PHE A 157 18.77 9.41 15.04
N THR A 158 19.32 8.33 14.47
CA THR A 158 20.42 8.43 13.51
C THR A 158 19.98 9.07 12.19
N THR A 159 18.77 8.81 11.71
CA THR A 159 18.23 9.47 10.50
C THR A 159 18.01 10.96 10.73
N ILE A 160 17.43 11.37 11.87
CA ILE A 160 17.29 12.79 12.24
C ILE A 160 18.67 13.46 12.35
N THR A 161 19.62 12.80 13.00
CA THR A 161 20.98 13.30 13.14
C THR A 161 21.67 13.44 11.79
N ALA A 162 21.51 12.45 10.89
CA ALA A 162 22.02 12.51 9.53
C ALA A 162 21.41 13.68 8.75
N PHE A 163 20.10 13.92 8.87
CA PHE A 163 19.44 15.05 8.23
C PHE A 163 20.04 16.39 8.70
N VAL A 164 20.21 16.58 10.01
CA VAL A 164 20.82 17.79 10.57
C VAL A 164 22.29 17.93 10.14
N ALA A 165 23.06 16.83 10.15
CA ALA A 165 24.45 16.82 9.69
C ALA A 165 24.53 17.23 8.21
N VAL A 166 23.76 16.61 7.33
CA VAL A 166 23.75 16.92 5.90
C VAL A 166 23.32 18.38 5.64
N MET A 167 22.29 18.85 6.36
CA MET A 167 21.85 20.26 6.29
C MET A 167 22.97 21.23 6.66
N THR A 168 23.64 20.98 7.79
CA THR A 168 24.73 21.83 8.29
C THR A 168 25.97 21.76 7.38
N ALA A 169 26.33 20.59 6.87
CA ALA A 169 27.42 20.43 5.90
C ALA A 169 27.17 21.19 4.60
N GLY A 170 25.96 21.05 4.03
CA GLY A 170 25.61 21.77 2.80
C GLY A 170 25.61 23.29 3.00
N TYR A 171 25.17 23.78 4.16
CA TYR A 171 25.25 25.21 4.50
C TYR A 171 26.71 25.67 4.68
N ALA A 172 27.53 24.92 5.42
CA ALA A 172 28.94 25.23 5.63
C ALA A 172 29.74 25.31 4.32
N LEU A 173 29.51 24.38 3.38
CA LEU A 173 30.17 24.39 2.06
C LEU A 173 29.72 25.53 1.14
N ARG A 174 28.54 26.13 1.39
CA ARG A 174 28.12 27.35 0.67
C ARG A 174 28.80 28.60 1.20
N LEU A 175 29.10 28.64 2.50
CA LEU A 175 29.79 29.77 3.13
C LEU A 175 31.30 29.72 2.93
N ALA A 176 31.91 28.56 3.16
CA ALA A 176 33.35 28.35 3.06
C ALA A 176 33.67 27.68 1.71
N THR A 177 33.90 28.51 0.69
CA THR A 177 34.23 28.04 -0.66
C THR A 177 35.63 27.44 -0.73
N GLY A 178 35.79 26.40 -1.55
CA GLY A 178 37.08 25.78 -1.83
C GLY A 178 37.49 24.74 -0.77
N PHE A 179 38.79 24.48 -0.69
CA PHE A 179 39.33 23.36 0.07
C PHE A 179 39.11 23.46 1.59
N PHE A 180 39.05 24.69 2.12
CA PHE A 180 38.88 24.95 3.55
C PHE A 180 37.54 24.42 4.11
N GLY A 181 36.45 24.55 3.34
CA GLY A 181 35.12 24.09 3.78
C GLY A 181 35.08 22.59 4.07
N TYR A 182 35.76 21.78 3.25
CA TYR A 182 35.85 20.34 3.46
C TYR A 182 36.68 19.98 4.69
N ILE A 183 37.84 20.62 4.87
CA ILE A 183 38.73 20.37 6.01
C ILE A 183 38.05 20.77 7.33
N PHE A 184 37.30 21.87 7.33
CA PHE A 184 36.51 22.30 8.49
C PHE A 184 35.47 21.26 8.88
N LEU A 185 34.72 20.73 7.90
CA LEU A 185 33.75 19.65 8.16
C LEU A 185 34.41 18.37 8.65
N ILE A 186 35.51 17.94 8.01
CA ILE A 186 36.27 16.76 8.44
C ILE A 186 36.75 16.95 9.89
N GLY A 187 37.19 18.15 10.27
CA GLY A 187 37.63 18.47 11.62
C GLY A 187 36.52 18.31 12.65
N ILE A 188 35.33 18.85 12.37
CA ILE A 188 34.14 18.62 13.21
C ILE A 188 33.81 17.13 13.26
N GLY A 189 33.83 16.45 12.12
CA GLY A 189 33.57 15.01 12.01
C GLY A 189 34.45 14.20 12.96
N VAL A 190 35.77 14.41 12.92
CA VAL A 190 36.75 13.74 13.79
C VAL A 190 36.47 13.97 15.28
N ILE A 191 36.10 15.18 15.69
CA ILE A 191 35.70 15.48 17.08
C ILE A 191 34.50 14.60 17.47
N PHE A 192 33.48 14.53 16.62
CA PHE A 192 32.32 13.67 16.85
C PHE A 192 32.65 12.17 16.83
N GLY A 193 33.69 11.74 16.11
CA GLY A 193 34.24 10.39 16.19
C GLY A 193 34.73 10.06 17.60
N PHE A 194 35.60 10.90 18.16
CA PHE A 194 36.07 10.72 19.53
C PHE A 194 34.94 10.79 20.57
N ILE A 195 33.98 11.71 20.40
CA ILE A 195 32.77 11.76 21.25
C ILE A 195 32.00 10.45 21.15
N SER A 196 31.82 9.89 19.95
CA SER A 196 31.15 8.60 19.76
C SER A 196 31.84 7.47 20.53
N VAL A 197 33.17 7.36 20.45
CA VAL A 197 33.94 6.34 21.18
C VAL A 197 33.86 6.56 22.69
N TRP A 198 33.91 7.81 23.14
CA TRP A 198 33.73 8.15 24.55
C TRP A 198 32.34 7.75 25.06
N LEU A 199 31.27 8.03 24.32
CA LEU A 199 29.91 7.61 24.64
C LEU A 199 29.76 6.07 24.66
N ALA A 200 30.39 5.39 23.69
CA ALA A 200 30.40 3.92 23.64
C ALA A 200 31.06 3.29 24.87
N SER A 201 31.98 4.00 25.54
CA SER A 201 32.66 3.49 26.73
C SER A 201 31.71 3.25 27.92
N PHE A 202 30.56 3.92 27.96
CA PHE A 202 29.54 3.73 28.99
C PHE A 202 28.59 2.55 28.73
N ILE A 203 28.65 1.94 27.54
CA ILE A 203 27.80 0.80 27.19
C ILE A 203 28.29 -0.46 27.92
N PRO A 204 27.41 -1.23 28.60
CA PRO A 204 27.81 -2.45 29.30
C PRO A 204 28.10 -3.63 28.35
N GLY A 205 28.74 -4.68 28.88
CA GLY A 205 29.00 -5.93 28.16
C GLY A 205 30.30 -5.94 27.35
N GLY A 206 30.46 -6.96 26.52
CA GLY A 206 31.63 -7.17 25.66
C GLY A 206 32.84 -7.75 26.39
N ALA A 207 32.61 -8.54 27.46
CA ALA A 207 33.67 -9.20 28.21
C ALA A 207 34.29 -10.36 27.40
N PRO A 208 35.58 -10.70 27.63
CA PRO A 208 36.21 -11.87 27.02
C PRO A 208 35.45 -13.17 27.34
N LYS A 209 35.25 -14.03 26.34
CA LYS A 209 34.63 -15.35 26.51
C LYS A 209 35.65 -16.46 26.26
N GLU A 210 35.66 -17.48 27.13
CA GLU A 210 36.43 -18.71 26.90
C GLU A 210 35.67 -19.62 25.91
N ARG A 211 36.38 -20.06 24.87
CA ARG A 211 35.80 -20.73 23.70
C ARG A 211 35.41 -22.18 24.02
N ARG A 212 34.24 -22.63 23.54
CA ARG A 212 33.77 -24.03 23.63
C ARG A 212 33.63 -24.75 22.27
N ARG A 213 34.02 -24.13 21.13
CA ARG A 213 33.93 -24.70 19.77
C ARG A 213 35.30 -24.92 19.12
N THR A 214 35.47 -26.05 18.41
CA THR A 214 36.69 -26.47 17.70
C THR A 214 36.73 -25.94 16.26
N GLN A 215 37.89 -25.44 15.81
CA GLN A 215 38.14 -24.88 14.46
C GLN A 215 37.81 -25.83 13.29
N THR A 216 37.82 -27.13 13.52
CA THR A 216 37.49 -28.16 12.53
C THR A 216 36.00 -28.22 12.18
N ALA A 217 35.11 -27.81 13.10
CA ALA A 217 33.68 -27.69 12.82
C ALA A 217 33.38 -26.47 11.91
N GLU A 218 34.03 -25.33 12.18
CA GLU A 218 33.82 -24.07 11.43
C GLU A 218 34.21 -24.18 9.95
N ARG A 219 35.31 -24.87 9.61
CA ARG A 219 35.71 -25.06 8.21
C ARG A 219 34.74 -25.96 7.44
N ARG A 220 34.16 -26.97 8.08
CA ARG A 220 33.24 -27.92 7.42
C ARG A 220 31.92 -27.25 7.06
N ASP A 221 31.43 -26.38 7.93
CA ASP A 221 30.16 -25.66 7.77
C ASP A 221 30.28 -24.53 6.71
N LEU A 222 31.45 -23.89 6.55
CA LEU A 222 31.71 -22.93 5.47
C LEU A 222 31.61 -23.55 4.07
N TRP A 223 32.15 -24.76 3.87
CA TRP A 223 32.03 -25.47 2.58
C TRP A 223 30.60 -25.91 2.29
N GLN A 224 29.82 -26.21 3.33
CA GLN A 224 28.39 -26.49 3.18
C GLN A 224 27.63 -25.25 2.69
N ALA A 225 27.94 -24.06 3.23
CA ALA A 225 27.37 -22.80 2.76
C ALA A 225 27.70 -22.50 1.29
N VAL A 226 28.93 -22.79 0.85
CA VAL A 226 29.33 -22.65 -0.56
C VAL A 226 28.57 -23.63 -1.47
N GLY A 227 28.23 -24.82 -0.96
CA GLY A 227 27.49 -25.84 -1.70
C GLY A 227 26.01 -25.49 -1.97
N ASP A 228 25.42 -24.63 -1.14
CA ASP A 228 24.02 -24.23 -1.24
C ASP A 228 23.75 -23.49 -2.57
N GLY A 229 22.80 -24.01 -3.34
CA GLY A 229 22.43 -23.45 -4.65
C GLY A 229 21.72 -22.10 -4.55
N ASP A 230 20.83 -21.94 -3.58
CA ASP A 230 20.03 -20.72 -3.45
C ASP A 230 20.86 -19.59 -2.82
N PHE A 231 21.75 -19.92 -1.88
CA PHE A 231 22.70 -18.96 -1.36
C PHE A 231 23.69 -18.48 -2.43
N ARG A 232 24.23 -19.37 -3.28
CA ARG A 232 25.09 -18.96 -4.40
C ARG A 232 24.38 -18.05 -5.39
N ARG A 233 23.14 -18.37 -5.77
CA ARG A 233 22.33 -17.50 -6.64
C ARG A 233 22.11 -16.13 -6.00
N TYR A 234 21.83 -16.11 -4.69
CA TYR A 234 21.69 -14.85 -3.95
C TYR A 234 22.99 -14.03 -3.99
N LEU A 235 24.14 -14.64 -3.73
CA LEU A 235 25.44 -13.96 -3.81
C LEU A 235 25.71 -13.41 -5.21
N VAL A 236 25.50 -14.21 -6.27
CA VAL A 236 25.67 -13.77 -7.66
C VAL A 236 24.74 -12.59 -7.98
N GLY A 237 23.46 -12.69 -7.62
CA GLY A 237 22.47 -11.63 -7.83
C GLY A 237 22.82 -10.32 -7.14
N VAL A 238 23.15 -10.38 -5.84
CA VAL A 238 23.62 -9.21 -5.07
C VAL A 238 24.94 -8.67 -5.63
N GLY A 239 25.84 -9.55 -6.09
CA GLY A 239 27.11 -9.16 -6.69
C GLY A 239 26.93 -8.34 -7.97
N ILE A 240 26.10 -8.81 -8.90
CA ILE A 240 25.75 -8.08 -10.13
C ILE A 240 25.10 -6.73 -9.79
N PHE A 241 24.17 -6.72 -8.83
CA PHE A 241 23.52 -5.50 -8.39
C PHE A 241 24.50 -4.49 -7.75
N THR A 242 25.44 -4.99 -6.96
CA THR A 242 26.52 -4.20 -6.35
C THR A 242 27.41 -3.59 -7.43
N LEU A 243 27.87 -4.38 -8.41
CA LEU A 243 28.68 -3.91 -9.54
C LEU A 243 28.00 -2.77 -10.32
N ALA A 244 26.67 -2.82 -10.46
CA ALA A 244 25.92 -1.83 -11.19
C ALA A 244 25.67 -0.54 -10.40
N THR A 245 25.27 -0.68 -9.13
CA THR A 245 24.64 0.43 -8.39
C THR A 245 25.58 1.16 -7.45
N VAL A 246 26.59 0.48 -6.91
CA VAL A 246 27.53 1.06 -5.95
C VAL A 246 28.45 2.11 -6.61
N PRO A 247 28.99 1.90 -7.83
CA PRO A 247 29.73 2.94 -8.52
C PRO A 247 28.85 4.12 -8.89
N LEU A 248 27.65 3.85 -9.40
CA LEU A 248 26.69 4.90 -9.74
C LEU A 248 26.41 5.80 -8.53
N ALA A 249 26.13 5.22 -7.35
CA ALA A 249 25.88 5.99 -6.12
C ALA A 249 27.11 6.80 -5.66
N SER A 250 28.31 6.26 -5.79
CA SER A 250 29.55 6.94 -5.38
C SER A 250 29.93 8.11 -6.27
N PHE A 251 29.72 8.00 -7.58
CA PHE A 251 30.13 9.01 -8.55
C PHE A 251 29.01 10.01 -8.88
N LEU A 252 27.76 9.74 -8.47
CA LEU A 252 26.62 10.65 -8.70
C LEU A 252 26.84 12.08 -8.14
N PRO A 253 27.44 12.30 -6.95
CA PRO A 253 27.76 13.64 -6.47
C PRO A 253 28.65 14.44 -7.43
N LEU A 254 29.58 13.76 -8.12
CA LEU A 254 30.48 14.39 -9.08
C LEU A 254 29.75 14.74 -10.38
N PHE A 255 28.86 13.87 -10.86
CA PHE A 255 27.96 14.21 -11.96
C PHE A 255 27.10 15.45 -11.66
N MET A 256 26.53 15.52 -10.45
CA MET A 256 25.72 16.66 -10.00
C MET A 256 26.51 17.96 -9.94
N GLN A 257 27.79 17.89 -9.58
CA GLN A 257 28.67 19.06 -9.54
C GLN A 257 29.14 19.47 -10.95
N GLU A 258 29.62 18.53 -11.75
CA GLU A 258 30.35 18.79 -13.00
C GLU A 258 29.43 18.99 -14.20
N GLN A 259 28.41 18.13 -14.34
CA GLN A 259 27.55 18.09 -15.53
C GLN A 259 26.24 18.85 -15.33
N VAL A 260 25.68 18.79 -14.12
CA VAL A 260 24.44 19.50 -13.77
C VAL A 260 24.73 20.92 -13.32
N GLY A 261 25.93 21.17 -12.77
CA GLY A 261 26.38 22.50 -12.36
C GLY A 261 25.90 22.94 -10.98
N LEU A 262 25.59 22.00 -10.09
CA LEU A 262 25.21 22.32 -8.71
C LEU A 262 26.45 22.69 -7.88
N ASN A 263 26.31 23.70 -7.02
CA ASN A 263 27.33 24.01 -6.01
C ASN A 263 27.52 22.81 -5.06
N PRO A 264 28.75 22.50 -4.60
CA PRO A 264 29.02 21.46 -3.60
C PRO A 264 28.04 21.37 -2.44
N GLY A 265 27.64 22.50 -1.85
CA GLY A 265 26.69 22.49 -0.73
C GLY A 265 25.29 22.02 -1.14
N ALA A 266 24.84 22.35 -2.35
CA ALA A 266 23.58 21.86 -2.90
C ALA A 266 23.65 20.35 -3.23
N VAL A 267 24.80 19.87 -3.72
CA VAL A 267 25.04 18.44 -3.95
C VAL A 267 24.93 17.64 -2.64
N VAL A 268 25.49 18.15 -1.54
CA VAL A 268 25.35 17.51 -0.22
C VAL A 268 23.90 17.46 0.22
N TRP A 269 23.13 18.54 0.05
CA TRP A 269 21.70 18.58 0.39
C TRP A 269 20.85 17.58 -0.39
N LEU A 270 21.29 17.06 -1.55
CA LEU A 270 20.52 16.04 -2.27
C LEU A 270 20.29 14.76 -1.44
N GLN A 271 21.19 14.43 -0.52
CA GLN A 271 21.00 13.30 0.40
C GLN A 271 19.79 13.46 1.32
N ILE A 272 19.32 14.69 1.55
CA ILE A 272 18.07 14.93 2.28
C ILE A 272 16.89 14.29 1.54
N GLY A 273 16.91 14.34 0.21
CA GLY A 273 15.94 13.66 -0.63
C GLY A 273 15.90 12.17 -0.32
N SER A 274 17.04 11.47 -0.36
CA SER A 274 17.09 10.03 -0.11
C SER A 274 16.76 9.65 1.34
N LEU A 275 17.19 10.44 2.33
CA LEU A 275 16.82 10.24 3.73
C LEU A 275 15.31 10.41 3.93
N GLY A 276 14.72 11.48 3.37
CA GLY A 276 13.28 11.77 3.47
C GLY A 276 12.43 10.73 2.74
N GLY A 277 12.79 10.40 1.50
CA GLY A 277 12.13 9.37 0.71
C GLY A 277 12.17 8.00 1.39
N GLY A 278 13.32 7.61 1.93
CA GLY A 278 13.48 6.37 2.66
C GLY A 278 12.69 6.33 3.97
N LEU A 279 12.66 7.43 4.74
CA LEU A 279 11.90 7.52 5.99
C LEU A 279 10.40 7.39 5.76
N ILE A 280 9.87 8.05 4.73
CA ILE A 280 8.45 7.97 4.34
C ILE A 280 8.11 6.56 3.84
N ALA A 281 9.02 5.94 3.09
CA ALA A 281 8.83 4.61 2.51
C ALA A 281 8.97 3.45 3.49
N SER A 282 9.69 3.63 4.60
CA SER A 282 10.05 2.53 5.50
C SER A 282 8.86 1.79 6.12
N PRO A 283 7.81 2.45 6.65
CA PRO A 283 6.64 1.75 7.17
C PRO A 283 5.91 0.97 6.07
N LEU A 284 5.81 1.55 4.87
CA LEU A 284 5.15 0.93 3.72
C LEU A 284 5.83 -0.36 3.29
N TRP A 285 7.14 -0.31 3.06
CA TRP A 285 7.90 -1.49 2.63
C TRP A 285 7.99 -2.54 3.73
N GLY A 286 8.03 -2.13 5.00
CA GLY A 286 7.97 -3.04 6.15
C GLY A 286 6.66 -3.84 6.15
N TRP A 287 5.52 -3.13 6.14
CA TRP A 287 4.19 -3.74 6.07
C TRP A 287 4.02 -4.63 4.84
N ALA A 288 4.45 -4.15 3.66
CA ALA A 288 4.35 -4.92 2.42
C ALA A 288 5.19 -6.20 2.46
N ALA A 289 6.38 -6.15 3.06
CA ALA A 289 7.25 -7.32 3.20
C ALA A 289 6.66 -8.33 4.18
N ASP A 290 6.04 -7.86 5.26
CA ASP A 290 5.36 -8.69 6.25
C ASP A 290 4.19 -9.47 5.66
N ARG A 291 3.43 -8.84 4.75
CA ARG A 291 2.19 -9.41 4.20
C ARG A 291 2.36 -10.18 2.89
N TYR A 292 3.15 -9.65 1.96
CA TYR A 292 3.31 -10.20 0.61
C TYR A 292 4.64 -10.94 0.41
N GLY A 293 5.48 -10.98 1.44
CA GLY A 293 6.75 -11.68 1.44
C GLY A 293 7.92 -10.88 0.87
N SER A 294 9.10 -11.51 0.88
CA SER A 294 10.38 -10.88 0.54
C SER A 294 10.53 -10.56 -0.94
N LYS A 295 10.06 -11.45 -1.83
CA LYS A 295 10.26 -11.35 -3.29
C LYS A 295 9.54 -10.17 -3.95
N PRO A 296 8.21 -9.98 -3.79
CA PRO A 296 7.51 -8.89 -4.48
C PRO A 296 8.06 -7.52 -4.09
N VAL A 297 8.35 -7.33 -2.82
CA VAL A 297 8.95 -6.10 -2.27
C VAL A 297 10.36 -5.86 -2.85
N MET A 298 11.22 -6.89 -2.83
CA MET A 298 12.57 -6.79 -3.37
C MET A 298 12.55 -6.44 -4.86
N LEU A 299 11.75 -7.15 -5.66
CA LEU A 299 11.71 -6.97 -7.11
C LEU A 299 11.11 -5.62 -7.50
N MET A 300 10.13 -5.10 -6.76
CA MET A 300 9.62 -3.75 -6.97
C MET A 300 10.67 -2.68 -6.61
N GLY A 301 11.43 -2.88 -5.53
CA GLY A 301 12.57 -2.01 -5.20
C GLY A 301 13.64 -2.00 -6.30
N ILE A 302 13.96 -3.16 -6.87
CA ILE A 302 14.88 -3.28 -8.02
C ILE A 302 14.31 -2.59 -9.25
N PHE A 303 13.03 -2.78 -9.56
CA PHE A 303 12.36 -2.15 -10.70
C PHE A 303 12.44 -0.62 -10.61
N LEU A 304 12.05 -0.04 -9.46
CA LEU A 304 12.18 1.40 -9.24
C LEU A 304 13.63 1.86 -9.44
N ARG A 305 14.60 1.09 -8.93
CA ARG A 305 16.02 1.42 -9.05
C ARG A 305 16.55 1.36 -10.48
N ILE A 306 16.09 0.43 -11.31
CA ILE A 306 16.44 0.33 -12.75
C ILE A 306 15.95 1.57 -13.52
N THR A 307 14.85 2.18 -13.10
CA THR A 307 14.32 3.39 -13.77
C THR A 307 15.08 4.67 -13.40
N LEU A 308 15.76 4.71 -12.23
CA LEU A 308 16.45 5.92 -11.75
C LEU A 308 17.51 6.50 -12.71
N PRO A 309 18.39 5.69 -13.34
CA PRO A 309 19.33 6.17 -14.35
C PRO A 309 18.69 7.00 -15.47
N LEU A 310 17.46 6.67 -15.90
CA LEU A 310 16.76 7.41 -16.94
C LEU A 310 16.44 8.84 -16.50
N PHE A 311 16.05 9.04 -15.24
CA PHE A 311 15.82 10.37 -14.68
C PHE A 311 17.11 11.19 -14.59
N TRP A 312 18.25 10.55 -14.31
CA TRP A 312 19.55 11.23 -14.31
C TRP A 312 19.99 11.64 -15.71
N MET A 313 19.72 10.81 -16.73
CA MET A 313 20.09 11.09 -18.13
C MET A 313 19.30 12.23 -18.77
N VAL A 314 18.05 12.48 -18.33
CA VAL A 314 17.18 13.57 -18.84
C VAL A 314 17.24 14.81 -17.95
N MET A 315 18.13 14.82 -16.95
CA MET A 315 18.22 15.90 -15.99
C MET A 315 18.55 17.26 -16.66
N PRO A 316 17.79 18.34 -16.37
CA PRO A 316 18.13 19.68 -16.81
C PRO A 316 19.51 20.08 -16.29
N ARG A 317 20.39 20.56 -17.16
CA ARG A 317 21.75 21.03 -16.80
C ARG A 317 21.76 22.55 -16.62
N HIS A 318 22.51 23.04 -15.64
CA HIS A 318 22.71 24.47 -15.35
C HIS A 318 21.41 25.29 -15.25
N SER A 319 20.33 24.68 -14.76
CA SER A 319 19.02 25.33 -14.62
C SER A 319 18.64 25.52 -13.16
N ALA A 320 17.83 26.54 -12.86
CA ALA A 320 17.29 26.75 -11.52
C ALA A 320 16.41 25.56 -11.05
N VAL A 321 15.81 24.83 -12.00
CA VAL A 321 14.94 23.67 -11.74
C VAL A 321 15.75 22.40 -11.41
N SER A 322 17.05 22.37 -11.75
CA SER A 322 17.92 21.19 -11.59
C SER A 322 17.97 20.70 -10.14
N LEU A 323 18.03 21.61 -9.17
CA LEU A 323 18.05 21.24 -7.74
C LEU A 323 16.76 20.55 -7.30
N ALA A 324 15.60 21.08 -7.70
CA ALA A 324 14.30 20.52 -7.32
C ALA A 324 14.08 19.14 -7.94
N VAL A 325 14.42 18.98 -9.23
CA VAL A 325 14.34 17.69 -9.93
C VAL A 325 15.32 16.68 -9.31
N ALA A 326 16.55 17.10 -9.02
CA ALA A 326 17.53 16.23 -8.36
C ALA A 326 17.05 15.77 -6.98
N LEU A 327 16.50 16.68 -6.15
CA LEU A 327 15.93 16.32 -4.85
C LEU A 327 14.78 15.30 -4.98
N ALA A 328 13.88 15.49 -5.95
CA ALA A 328 12.79 14.56 -6.22
C ALA A 328 13.31 13.17 -6.64
N THR A 329 14.29 13.11 -7.54
CA THR A 329 14.89 11.85 -7.97
C THR A 329 15.67 11.16 -6.84
N PHE A 330 16.36 11.92 -5.97
CA PHE A 330 16.99 11.37 -4.76
C PHE A 330 15.94 10.84 -3.76
N ALA A 331 14.78 11.46 -3.65
CA ALA A 331 13.67 10.93 -2.85
C ALA A 331 13.12 9.61 -3.39
N LEU A 332 12.97 9.50 -4.72
CA LEU A 332 12.65 8.22 -5.37
C LEU A 332 13.74 7.18 -5.17
N GLN A 333 15.01 7.58 -5.16
CA GLN A 333 16.12 6.70 -4.81
C GLN A 333 16.01 6.17 -3.38
N GLY A 334 15.70 7.04 -2.41
CA GLY A 334 15.47 6.62 -1.02
C GLY A 334 14.33 5.59 -0.89
N LEU A 335 13.23 5.82 -1.60
CA LEU A 335 12.11 4.88 -1.69
C LEU A 335 12.54 3.50 -2.25
N ALA A 336 13.32 3.50 -3.34
CA ALA A 336 13.82 2.28 -3.97
C ALA A 336 14.84 1.54 -3.10
N ASP A 337 15.74 2.27 -2.43
CA ASP A 337 16.79 1.73 -1.56
C ASP A 337 16.19 0.97 -0.38
N ILE A 338 15.12 1.48 0.22
CA ILE A 338 14.42 0.79 1.32
C ILE A 338 13.67 -0.45 0.83
N GLY A 339 13.01 -0.39 -0.33
CA GLY A 339 12.34 -1.56 -0.92
C GLY A 339 13.32 -2.71 -1.22
N TRP A 340 14.46 -2.37 -1.84
CA TRP A 340 15.57 -3.31 -2.01
C TRP A 340 16.11 -3.81 -0.67
N GLY A 341 16.38 -2.91 0.28
CA GLY A 341 17.00 -3.25 1.57
C GLY A 341 16.15 -4.20 2.40
N ILE A 342 14.85 -3.92 2.57
CA ILE A 342 13.93 -4.77 3.34
C ILE A 342 13.70 -6.10 2.63
N GLY A 343 13.44 -6.06 1.33
CA GLY A 343 13.16 -7.27 0.53
C GLY A 343 14.35 -8.23 0.47
N SER A 344 15.54 -7.71 0.13
CA SER A 344 16.76 -8.52 0.03
C SER A 344 17.22 -9.04 1.39
N ALA A 345 17.16 -8.22 2.46
CA ALA A 345 17.49 -8.67 3.80
C ALA A 345 16.54 -9.78 4.28
N ARG A 346 15.22 -9.62 4.08
CA ARG A 346 14.25 -10.65 4.46
C ARG A 346 14.50 -11.94 3.66
N LEU A 347 14.74 -11.83 2.36
CA LEU A 347 15.07 -12.98 1.51
C LEU A 347 16.30 -13.72 2.06
N LEU A 348 17.37 -12.99 2.36
CA LEU A 348 18.61 -13.57 2.90
C LEU A 348 18.39 -14.23 4.27
N TYR A 349 17.81 -13.51 5.23
CA TYR A 349 17.74 -13.94 6.63
C TYR A 349 16.63 -14.96 6.91
N VAL A 350 15.54 -14.95 6.14
CA VAL A 350 14.37 -15.79 6.39
C VAL A 350 14.34 -16.99 5.45
N ASN A 351 14.66 -16.78 4.17
CA ASN A 351 14.46 -17.82 3.15
C ASN A 351 15.76 -18.55 2.77
N VAL A 352 16.88 -17.83 2.69
CA VAL A 352 18.13 -18.39 2.14
C VAL A 352 19.02 -18.96 3.25
N VAL A 353 19.15 -18.29 4.39
CA VAL A 353 20.13 -18.66 5.43
C VAL A 353 19.49 -19.54 6.51
N PRO A 354 19.99 -20.77 6.71
CA PRO A 354 19.49 -21.63 7.77
C PRO A 354 19.73 -21.03 9.16
N PRO A 355 18.74 -21.03 10.08
CA PRO A 355 18.89 -20.43 11.41
C PRO A 355 20.08 -20.98 12.22
N ALA A 356 20.40 -22.28 12.05
CA ALA A 356 21.45 -22.97 12.79
C ALA A 356 22.88 -22.61 12.35
N GLN A 357 23.06 -22.14 11.10
CA GLN A 357 24.38 -21.86 10.47
C GLN A 357 24.55 -20.38 10.10
N ARG A 358 23.77 -19.50 10.73
CA ARG A 358 23.70 -18.08 10.37
C ARG A 358 25.06 -17.37 10.40
N ALA A 359 25.96 -17.74 11.30
CA ALA A 359 27.26 -17.10 11.42
C ALA A 359 28.13 -17.31 10.16
N ASP A 360 28.20 -18.55 9.65
CA ASP A 360 29.08 -18.93 8.55
C ASP A 360 28.63 -18.35 7.21
N TYR A 361 27.31 -18.41 6.94
CA TYR A 361 26.71 -17.80 5.76
C TYR A 361 26.91 -16.28 5.75
N MET A 362 26.72 -15.61 6.89
CA MET A 362 26.89 -14.16 6.98
C MET A 362 28.34 -13.72 6.80
N ALA A 363 29.28 -14.54 7.26
CA ALA A 363 30.69 -14.28 7.09
C ALA A 363 31.09 -14.36 5.60
N LEU A 364 30.60 -15.37 4.88
CA LEU A 364 30.81 -15.49 3.43
C LEU A 364 30.12 -14.37 2.64
N TYR A 365 28.87 -14.02 3.00
CA TYR A 365 28.15 -12.89 2.42
C TYR A 365 28.91 -11.57 2.60
N SER A 366 29.43 -11.30 3.80
CA SER A 366 30.18 -10.07 4.08
C SER A 366 31.49 -10.00 3.30
N ALA A 367 32.21 -11.12 3.19
CA ALA A 367 33.43 -11.19 2.38
C ALA A 367 33.14 -10.99 0.88
N TRP A 368 32.11 -11.66 0.36
CA TRP A 368 31.69 -11.50 -1.04
C TRP A 368 31.29 -10.07 -1.37
N THR A 369 30.43 -9.46 -0.56
CA THR A 369 30.01 -8.05 -0.75
C THR A 369 31.17 -7.06 -0.61
N GLY A 370 32.15 -7.34 0.26
CA GLY A 370 33.38 -6.55 0.36
C GLY A 370 34.25 -6.62 -0.91
N VAL A 371 34.50 -7.83 -1.42
CA VAL A 371 35.27 -8.03 -2.66
C VAL A 371 34.58 -7.39 -3.86
N VAL A 372 33.30 -7.71 -4.07
CA VAL A 372 32.54 -7.19 -5.21
C VAL A 372 32.36 -5.67 -5.09
N GLY A 373 32.11 -5.15 -3.89
CA GLY A 373 32.05 -3.72 -3.62
C GLY A 373 33.35 -3.00 -3.96
N GLY A 374 34.50 -3.56 -3.60
CA GLY A 374 35.81 -3.01 -3.97
C GLY A 374 36.05 -3.01 -5.47
N ILE A 375 35.83 -4.16 -6.12
CA ILE A 375 35.97 -4.31 -7.58
C ILE A 375 35.04 -3.33 -8.32
N SER A 376 33.81 -3.14 -7.83
CA SER A 376 32.84 -2.23 -8.45
C SER A 376 33.37 -0.81 -8.53
N GLN A 377 33.97 -0.29 -7.45
CA GLN A 377 34.49 1.09 -7.40
C GLN A 377 35.67 1.29 -8.37
N LEU A 378 36.56 0.28 -8.47
CA LEU A 378 37.66 0.29 -9.43
C LEU A 378 37.18 0.31 -10.88
N ILE A 379 36.18 -0.52 -11.20
CA ILE A 379 35.56 -0.55 -12.53
C ILE A 379 34.91 0.80 -12.81
N GLY A 380 34.13 1.34 -11.86
CA GLY A 380 33.46 2.62 -12.03
C GLY A 380 34.40 3.79 -12.34
N GLY A 381 35.50 3.89 -11.59
CA GLY A 381 36.51 4.91 -11.81
C GLY A 381 37.17 4.80 -13.20
N ARG A 382 37.56 3.59 -13.60
CA ARG A 382 38.17 3.35 -14.92
C ARG A 382 37.21 3.57 -16.08
N VAL A 383 35.95 3.16 -15.92
CA VAL A 383 34.93 3.38 -16.94
C VAL A 383 34.74 4.87 -17.18
N LEU A 384 34.67 5.68 -16.12
CA LEU A 384 34.56 7.13 -16.24
C LEU A 384 35.78 7.80 -16.87
N GLU A 385 36.98 7.33 -16.55
CA GLU A 385 38.21 7.85 -17.16
C GLU A 385 38.28 7.48 -18.65
N ALA A 386 37.88 6.26 -19.02
CA ALA A 386 37.82 5.83 -20.42
C ALA A 386 36.75 6.57 -21.24
N SER A 387 35.70 7.10 -20.62
CA SER A 387 34.63 7.86 -21.26
C SER A 387 34.74 9.37 -21.10
N GLN A 388 35.87 9.90 -20.62
CA GLN A 388 36.05 11.34 -20.35
C GLN A 388 35.80 12.24 -21.58
N ASP A 389 36.08 11.72 -22.79
CA ASP A 389 35.95 12.45 -24.05
C ASP A 389 34.55 12.31 -24.68
N VAL A 390 33.65 11.53 -24.06
CA VAL A 390 32.28 11.33 -24.56
C VAL A 390 31.48 12.60 -24.36
N THR A 391 31.14 13.26 -25.46
CA THR A 391 30.28 14.43 -25.49
C THR A 391 29.33 14.36 -26.69
N GLY A 392 28.10 14.85 -26.53
CA GLY A 392 27.13 14.93 -27.62
C GLY A 392 25.69 14.98 -27.15
N GLN A 393 24.75 14.91 -28.10
CA GLN A 393 23.33 14.77 -27.84
C GLN A 393 22.76 13.69 -28.74
N PHE A 394 21.95 12.81 -28.17
CA PHE A 394 21.22 11.78 -28.89
C PHE A 394 19.75 11.79 -28.43
N LEU A 395 18.85 12.19 -29.34
CA LEU A 395 17.43 12.44 -29.02
C LEU A 395 17.29 13.45 -27.86
N VAL A 396 16.63 13.04 -26.78
CA VAL A 396 16.43 13.84 -25.56
C VAL A 396 17.60 13.66 -24.59
N PHE A 397 18.51 12.71 -24.84
CA PHE A 397 19.60 12.38 -23.94
C PHE A 397 20.87 13.16 -24.28
N THR A 398 21.43 13.81 -23.28
CA THR A 398 22.76 14.40 -23.32
C THR A 398 23.81 13.31 -23.10
N LEU A 399 24.73 13.13 -24.05
CA LEU A 399 25.85 12.20 -23.93
C LEU A 399 26.97 12.89 -23.14
N ASP A 400 27.35 12.29 -22.03
CA ASP A 400 28.40 12.77 -21.14
C ASP A 400 29.24 11.59 -20.60
N PRO A 401 30.37 11.86 -19.92
CA PRO A 401 31.26 10.81 -19.43
C PRO A 401 30.62 9.80 -18.48
N TYR A 402 29.50 10.12 -17.83
CA TYR A 402 28.79 9.23 -16.90
C TYR A 402 27.78 8.31 -17.60
N LEU A 403 27.52 8.49 -18.90
CA LEU A 403 26.60 7.65 -19.67
C LEU A 403 26.86 6.15 -19.52
N PRO A 404 28.10 5.62 -19.61
CA PRO A 404 28.35 4.19 -19.42
C PRO A 404 27.94 3.68 -18.04
N LEU A 405 28.09 4.49 -16.98
CA LEU A 405 27.62 4.13 -15.64
C LEU A 405 26.09 4.07 -15.58
N PHE A 406 25.39 4.99 -16.23
CA PHE A 406 23.93 4.95 -16.31
C PHE A 406 23.46 3.70 -17.07
N LEU A 407 24.11 3.35 -18.18
CA LEU A 407 23.82 2.12 -18.93
C LEU A 407 24.10 0.86 -18.11
N MET A 408 25.22 0.80 -17.37
CA MET A 408 25.49 -0.28 -16.43
C MET A 408 24.40 -0.38 -15.36
N GLY A 409 23.94 0.75 -14.82
CA GLY A 409 22.85 0.85 -13.85
C GLY A 409 21.48 0.44 -14.40
N LEU A 410 21.28 0.44 -15.73
CA LEU A 410 20.05 0.03 -16.39
C LEU A 410 20.08 -1.47 -16.78
N ILE A 411 21.22 -1.95 -17.29
CA ILE A 411 21.34 -3.29 -17.89
C ILE A 411 21.69 -4.35 -16.85
N LEU A 412 22.72 -4.12 -16.02
CA LEU A 412 23.23 -5.14 -15.11
C LEU A 412 22.20 -5.54 -14.03
N PRO A 413 21.44 -4.62 -13.41
CA PRO A 413 20.44 -5.01 -12.41
C PRO A 413 19.32 -5.88 -12.98
N VAL A 414 19.01 -5.82 -14.27
CA VAL A 414 18.05 -6.74 -14.91
C VAL A 414 18.57 -8.18 -14.83
N GLY A 415 19.84 -8.41 -15.18
CA GLY A 415 20.48 -9.72 -15.02
C GLY A 415 20.50 -10.19 -13.56
N GLY A 416 20.82 -9.28 -12.63
CA GLY A 416 20.76 -9.56 -11.19
C GLY A 416 19.35 -9.93 -10.71
N ALA A 417 18.32 -9.23 -11.19
CA ALA A 417 16.92 -9.50 -10.89
C ALA A 417 16.48 -10.89 -11.38
N LEU A 418 16.87 -11.28 -12.60
CA LEU A 418 16.57 -12.61 -13.15
C LEU A 418 17.20 -13.73 -12.31
N VAL A 419 18.45 -13.55 -11.86
CA VAL A 419 19.11 -14.51 -10.95
C VAL A 419 18.39 -14.57 -9.61
N LEU A 420 18.04 -13.43 -9.00
CA LEU A 420 17.36 -13.40 -7.71
C LEU A 420 15.92 -13.96 -7.78
N GLN A 421 15.24 -13.80 -8.91
CA GLN A 421 13.91 -14.36 -9.14
C GLN A 421 13.93 -15.90 -9.18
N SER A 422 15.05 -16.51 -9.59
CA SER A 422 15.21 -17.96 -9.67
C SER A 422 15.33 -18.67 -8.30
N ILE A 423 15.54 -17.93 -7.21
CA ILE A 423 15.62 -18.46 -5.85
C ILE A 423 14.23 -18.98 -5.45
N ARG A 424 14.14 -20.18 -4.88
CA ARG A 424 12.83 -20.76 -4.49
C ARG A 424 12.35 -20.13 -3.18
N VAL A 425 11.16 -19.55 -3.21
CA VAL A 425 10.49 -18.97 -2.03
C VAL A 425 9.00 -19.23 -2.20
N GLU A 426 8.37 -19.76 -1.16
CA GLU A 426 6.92 -19.77 -1.03
C GLU A 426 6.45 -18.33 -0.83
N SER A 427 5.87 -17.74 -1.89
CA SER A 427 5.20 -16.45 -1.83
C SER A 427 3.83 -16.61 -2.46
N ASP A 428 2.78 -16.31 -1.71
CA ASP A 428 1.40 -16.45 -2.16
C ASP A 428 1.00 -15.42 -3.22
N VAL A 429 1.84 -14.40 -3.45
CA VAL A 429 1.56 -13.28 -4.36
C VAL A 429 2.73 -13.06 -5.33
N THR A 430 2.41 -12.98 -6.61
CA THR A 430 3.38 -12.66 -7.68
C THR A 430 3.69 -11.16 -7.73
N VAL A 431 4.80 -10.79 -8.39
CA VAL A 431 5.17 -9.37 -8.55
C VAL A 431 4.11 -8.58 -9.33
N GLY A 432 3.51 -9.20 -10.36
CA GLY A 432 2.46 -8.58 -11.18
C GLY A 432 1.18 -8.34 -10.38
N GLU A 433 0.78 -9.31 -9.56
CA GLU A 433 -0.35 -9.14 -8.64
C GLU A 433 -0.06 -8.06 -7.59
N PHE A 434 1.13 -8.07 -6.99
CA PHE A 434 1.55 -7.06 -6.03
C PHE A 434 1.55 -5.65 -6.63
N ALA A 435 2.07 -5.48 -7.85
CA ALA A 435 1.99 -4.22 -8.59
C ALA A 435 0.54 -3.81 -8.88
N GLY A 436 -0.29 -4.78 -9.29
CA GLY A 436 -1.71 -4.60 -9.56
C GLY A 436 -2.51 -4.11 -8.37
N ILE A 437 -2.11 -4.44 -7.14
CA ILE A 437 -2.74 -3.93 -5.92
C ILE A 437 -2.66 -2.40 -5.84
N PHE A 438 -1.53 -1.79 -6.25
CA PHE A 438 -1.37 -0.34 -6.26
C PHE A 438 -2.08 0.36 -7.43
N LEU A 439 -2.54 -0.38 -8.43
CA LEU A 439 -3.34 0.14 -9.54
C LEU A 439 -4.85 0.07 -9.27
N ARG A 440 -5.27 -0.60 -8.20
CA ARG A 440 -6.69 -0.80 -7.85
C ARG A 440 -7.11 0.09 -6.68
N GLY A 441 -8.15 0.88 -6.90
CA GLY A 441 -8.67 1.82 -5.92
C GLY A 441 -7.71 2.97 -5.64
N ASN A 442 -7.73 3.50 -4.43
CA ASN A 442 -6.85 4.56 -3.97
C ASN A 442 -5.83 4.01 -2.96
N PRO A 443 -4.63 3.58 -3.41
CA PRO A 443 -3.64 2.98 -2.53
C PRO A 443 -3.11 3.98 -1.49
N PHE A 444 -3.01 5.28 -1.81
CA PHE A 444 -2.56 6.30 -0.87
C PHE A 444 -3.56 6.52 0.25
N LEU A 445 -4.85 6.58 -0.07
CA LEU A 445 -5.90 6.66 0.94
C LEU A 445 -5.92 5.39 1.81
N ALA A 446 -5.76 4.21 1.21
CA ALA A 446 -5.65 2.96 1.95
C ALA A 446 -4.46 3.01 2.91
N MET A 447 -3.24 3.26 2.43
CA MET A 447 -2.03 3.32 3.26
C MET A 447 -2.12 4.31 4.41
N THR A 448 -2.62 5.53 4.15
CA THR A 448 -2.79 6.53 5.21
C THR A 448 -3.85 6.13 6.24
N SER A 449 -4.88 5.42 5.80
CA SER A 449 -5.91 4.86 6.68
C SER A 449 -5.38 3.67 7.49
N LEU A 450 -4.57 2.80 6.90
CA LEU A 450 -3.91 1.68 7.58
C LEU A 450 -3.05 2.15 8.76
N VAL A 451 -2.21 3.16 8.54
CA VAL A 451 -1.39 3.75 9.61
C VAL A 451 -2.26 4.31 10.73
N ARG A 452 -3.35 5.01 10.38
CA ARG A 452 -4.29 5.57 11.37
C ARG A 452 -5.07 4.48 12.11
N TYR A 453 -5.36 3.36 11.45
CA TYR A 453 -6.11 2.25 12.02
C TYR A 453 -5.34 1.65 13.20
N HIS A 454 -4.05 1.35 13.01
CA HIS A 454 -3.18 0.83 14.07
C HIS A 454 -2.84 1.86 15.17
N LEU A 455 -3.04 3.15 14.92
CA LEU A 455 -2.85 4.20 15.92
C LEU A 455 -4.14 4.57 16.66
N ALA A 456 -5.32 4.18 16.15
CA ALA A 456 -6.61 4.45 16.76
C ALA A 456 -6.75 3.66 18.07
N ARG A 457 -7.16 4.35 19.15
CA ARG A 457 -7.32 3.74 20.47
C ARG A 457 -8.76 3.77 20.97
N ASP A 458 -9.54 4.73 20.52
CA ASP A 458 -10.94 4.94 20.86
C ASP A 458 -11.87 4.38 19.77
N GLU A 459 -13.12 4.09 20.15
CA GLU A 459 -14.13 3.53 19.24
C GLU A 459 -14.45 4.45 18.07
N GLN A 460 -14.59 5.75 18.33
CA GLN A 460 -14.95 6.71 17.29
C GLN A 460 -13.84 6.83 16.23
N ALA A 461 -12.58 6.93 16.64
CA ALA A 461 -11.46 6.93 15.69
C ALA A 461 -11.39 5.62 14.89
N THR A 462 -11.57 4.45 15.53
CA THR A 462 -11.56 3.17 14.80
C THR A 462 -12.67 3.15 13.76
N VAL A 463 -13.92 3.49 14.12
CA VAL A 463 -15.07 3.56 13.18
C VAL A 463 -14.75 4.49 12.00
N GLN A 464 -14.29 5.71 12.25
CA GLN A 464 -13.97 6.67 11.18
C GLN A 464 -12.86 6.16 10.24
N VAL A 465 -11.87 5.46 10.77
CA VAL A 465 -10.78 4.92 9.96
C VAL A 465 -11.23 3.68 9.18
N THR A 466 -12.03 2.79 9.77
CA THR A 466 -12.65 1.65 9.09
C THR A 466 -13.50 2.10 7.90
N ALA A 467 -14.30 3.16 8.06
CA ALA A 467 -15.07 3.76 6.97
C ALA A 467 -14.16 4.20 5.80
N ARG A 468 -13.02 4.84 6.12
CA ARG A 468 -12.03 5.29 5.12
C ARG A 468 -11.34 4.13 4.42
N LEU A 469 -11.08 3.02 5.12
CA LEU A 469 -10.53 1.81 4.52
C LEU A 469 -11.45 1.26 3.42
N GLY A 470 -12.77 1.22 3.66
CA GLY A 470 -13.76 0.84 2.65
C GLY A 470 -13.80 1.81 1.46
N GLN A 471 -13.81 3.12 1.73
CA GLN A 471 -13.82 4.17 0.69
C GLN A 471 -12.57 4.15 -0.21
N ALA A 472 -11.45 3.64 0.30
CA ALA A 472 -10.24 3.50 -0.50
C ALA A 472 -10.39 2.49 -1.63
N LYS A 473 -11.35 1.54 -1.54
CA LYS A 473 -11.59 0.48 -2.55
C LYS A 473 -10.32 -0.25 -2.97
N SER A 474 -9.36 -0.36 -2.06
CA SER A 474 -8.04 -0.91 -2.33
C SER A 474 -7.92 -2.30 -1.72
N PRO A 475 -7.33 -3.29 -2.43
CA PRO A 475 -7.03 -4.59 -1.85
C PRO A 475 -6.09 -4.52 -0.64
N LEU A 476 -5.38 -3.40 -0.46
CA LEU A 476 -4.52 -3.16 0.70
C LEU A 476 -5.30 -3.15 2.02
N ALA A 477 -6.60 -2.81 2.01
CA ALA A 477 -7.41 -2.65 3.21
C ALA A 477 -8.03 -3.97 3.72
N VAL A 478 -7.87 -5.09 2.99
CA VAL A 478 -8.68 -6.29 3.24
C VAL A 478 -8.40 -6.94 4.60
N GLU A 479 -7.14 -7.00 5.08
CA GLU A 479 -6.84 -7.64 6.38
C GLU A 479 -7.45 -6.81 7.50
N GLU A 480 -7.36 -5.49 7.39
CA GLU A 480 -7.75 -4.55 8.42
C GLU A 480 -9.27 -4.45 8.49
N LEU A 481 -9.96 -4.62 7.36
CA LEU A 481 -11.41 -4.85 7.33
C LEU A 481 -11.80 -6.19 7.95
N LEU A 482 -11.06 -7.28 7.68
CA LEU A 482 -11.28 -8.59 8.34
C LEU A 482 -11.03 -8.53 9.85
N GLU A 483 -9.99 -7.82 10.28
CA GLU A 483 -9.68 -7.59 11.69
C GLU A 483 -10.79 -6.77 12.37
N ALA A 484 -11.29 -5.73 11.71
CA ALA A 484 -12.37 -4.90 12.22
C ALA A 484 -13.71 -5.66 12.36
N LEU A 485 -13.95 -6.70 11.56
CA LEU A 485 -15.10 -7.61 11.74
C LEU A 485 -15.01 -8.43 13.04
N CYS A 486 -13.81 -8.65 13.56
CA CYS A 486 -13.54 -9.38 14.80
C CYS A 486 -13.38 -8.46 16.02
N ASP A 487 -13.59 -7.15 15.87
CA ASP A 487 -13.44 -6.19 16.97
C ASP A 487 -14.48 -6.44 18.08
N PRO A 488 -14.10 -6.35 19.38
CA PRO A 488 -15.03 -6.56 20.48
C PRO A 488 -16.19 -5.54 20.53
N ARG A 489 -16.07 -4.39 19.87
CA ARG A 489 -17.05 -3.30 19.89
C ARG A 489 -18.05 -3.44 18.74
N PHE A 490 -19.34 -3.37 19.07
CA PHE A 490 -20.42 -3.53 18.09
C PHE A 490 -20.33 -2.51 16.94
N ASN A 491 -20.07 -1.23 17.23
CA ASN A 491 -20.07 -0.19 16.20
C ASN A 491 -18.92 -0.36 15.20
N VAL A 492 -17.77 -0.88 15.64
CA VAL A 492 -16.63 -1.16 14.75
C VAL A 492 -16.96 -2.31 13.80
N ARG A 493 -17.57 -3.40 14.30
CA ARG A 493 -18.01 -4.52 13.46
C ARG A 493 -19.08 -4.09 12.46
N PHE A 494 -20.05 -3.29 12.91
CA PHE A 494 -21.10 -2.75 12.06
C PHE A 494 -20.53 -1.86 10.94
N GLU A 495 -19.58 -0.99 11.29
CA GLU A 495 -18.88 -0.14 10.30
C GLU A 495 -18.01 -0.97 9.36
N ALA A 496 -17.36 -2.03 9.84
CA ALA A 496 -16.57 -2.92 9.00
C ALA A 496 -17.43 -3.59 7.92
N ILE A 497 -18.63 -4.06 8.26
CA ILE A 497 -19.57 -4.61 7.27
C ILE A 497 -19.98 -3.55 6.24
N GLN A 498 -20.28 -2.32 6.69
CA GLN A 498 -20.59 -1.21 5.79
C GLN A 498 -19.41 -0.84 4.88
N ALA A 499 -18.20 -0.80 5.42
CA ALA A 499 -16.99 -0.48 4.68
C ALA A 499 -16.69 -1.56 3.62
N ILE A 500 -16.89 -2.83 3.94
CA ILE A 500 -16.78 -3.96 3.00
C ILE A 500 -17.82 -3.84 1.88
N ALA A 501 -19.06 -3.46 2.20
CA ALA A 501 -20.11 -3.27 1.18
C ALA A 501 -19.74 -2.20 0.11
N HIS A 502 -18.80 -1.31 0.43
CA HIS A 502 -18.31 -0.27 -0.47
C HIS A 502 -16.92 -0.57 -1.05
N SER A 503 -16.27 -1.68 -0.64
CA SER A 503 -14.96 -2.08 -1.14
C SER A 503 -15.06 -2.82 -2.47
N ALA A 504 -13.90 -3.16 -3.05
CA ALA A 504 -13.86 -4.09 -4.17
C ALA A 504 -14.25 -5.51 -3.67
N PRO A 505 -14.93 -6.33 -4.50
CA PRO A 505 -15.21 -7.72 -4.15
C PRO A 505 -13.92 -8.51 -3.93
N ASP A 506 -13.85 -9.22 -2.80
CA ASP A 506 -12.74 -10.08 -2.41
C ASP A 506 -13.31 -11.36 -1.80
N GLU A 507 -12.73 -12.50 -2.15
CA GLU A 507 -13.23 -13.82 -1.71
C GLU A 507 -13.26 -13.94 -0.19
N ARG A 508 -12.23 -13.42 0.48
CA ARG A 508 -12.06 -13.55 1.92
C ARG A 508 -13.07 -12.67 2.65
N LEU A 509 -13.33 -11.48 2.13
CA LEU A 509 -14.39 -10.60 2.66
C LEU A 509 -15.78 -11.23 2.48
N ILE A 510 -16.06 -11.84 1.33
CA ILE A 510 -17.33 -12.54 1.07
C ILE A 510 -17.51 -13.70 2.04
N ASN A 511 -16.48 -14.52 2.25
CA ASN A 511 -16.52 -15.63 3.20
C ASN A 511 -16.71 -15.14 4.64
N ALA A 512 -16.02 -14.07 5.05
CA ALA A 512 -16.19 -13.50 6.39
C ALA A 512 -17.60 -12.92 6.60
N LEU A 513 -18.17 -12.26 5.59
CA LEU A 513 -19.57 -11.81 5.64
C LEU A 513 -20.55 -12.99 5.67
N ALA A 514 -20.25 -14.09 4.98
CA ALA A 514 -21.06 -15.31 5.04
C ALA A 514 -21.06 -15.93 6.45
N ASP A 515 -19.94 -15.91 7.15
CA ASP A 515 -19.86 -16.37 8.54
C ASP A 515 -20.69 -15.48 9.47
N ILE A 516 -20.64 -14.16 9.30
CA ILE A 516 -21.46 -13.20 10.08
C ILE A 516 -22.95 -13.36 9.77
N LEU A 517 -23.31 -13.64 8.52
CA LEU A 517 -24.68 -13.91 8.11
C LEU A 517 -25.27 -15.11 8.89
N ASN A 518 -24.46 -16.13 9.15
CA ASN A 518 -24.86 -17.32 9.92
C ASN A 518 -24.61 -17.16 11.44
N GLY A 519 -24.19 -15.98 11.88
CA GLY A 519 -23.85 -15.69 13.27
C GLY A 519 -25.08 -15.54 14.19
N PRO A 520 -24.83 -15.42 15.51
CA PRO A 520 -25.90 -15.32 16.51
C PRO A 520 -26.51 -13.91 16.64
N GLU A 521 -25.92 -12.88 16.04
CA GLU A 521 -26.30 -11.48 16.21
C GLU A 521 -27.16 -10.96 15.04
N PRO A 522 -28.51 -10.84 15.20
CA PRO A 522 -29.41 -10.59 14.07
C PRO A 522 -29.13 -9.27 13.35
N ALA A 523 -28.72 -8.23 14.09
CA ALA A 523 -28.42 -6.92 13.52
C ALA A 523 -27.22 -6.97 12.56
N LEU A 524 -26.16 -7.71 12.93
CA LEU A 524 -24.98 -7.89 12.07
C LEU A 524 -25.28 -8.84 10.91
N SER A 525 -26.06 -9.90 11.13
CA SER A 525 -26.45 -10.83 10.05
C SER A 525 -27.31 -10.16 8.98
N VAL A 526 -28.25 -9.29 9.38
CA VAL A 526 -29.02 -8.44 8.45
C VAL A 526 -28.10 -7.53 7.64
N MET A 527 -27.15 -6.88 8.31
CA MET A 527 -26.20 -5.99 7.65
C MET A 527 -25.27 -6.75 6.70
N ALA A 528 -24.84 -7.97 7.06
CA ALA A 528 -24.04 -8.84 6.22
C ALA A 528 -24.80 -9.29 4.96
N ALA A 529 -26.08 -9.66 5.10
CA ALA A 529 -26.94 -9.98 3.94
C ALA A 529 -27.03 -8.80 2.97
N TRP A 530 -27.24 -7.59 3.48
CA TRP A 530 -27.25 -6.37 2.67
C TRP A 530 -25.90 -6.12 2.00
N ALA A 531 -24.79 -6.23 2.74
CA ALA A 531 -23.44 -6.01 2.22
C ALA A 531 -23.08 -7.00 1.10
N LEU A 532 -23.43 -8.28 1.26
CA LEU A 532 -23.26 -9.32 0.25
C LEU A 532 -24.04 -9.00 -1.04
N GLY A 533 -25.30 -8.57 -0.94
CA GLY A 533 -26.08 -8.14 -2.11
C GLY A 533 -25.53 -6.86 -2.76
N ARG A 534 -25.04 -5.92 -1.96
CA ARG A 534 -24.47 -4.63 -2.41
C ARG A 534 -23.16 -4.82 -3.17
N LEU A 535 -22.32 -5.78 -2.76
CA LEU A 535 -21.05 -6.12 -3.40
C LEU A 535 -21.23 -6.57 -4.86
N GLY A 536 -22.36 -7.19 -5.19
CA GLY A 536 -22.68 -7.58 -6.56
C GLY A 536 -21.90 -8.80 -7.07
N ASP A 537 -21.29 -9.58 -6.18
CA ASP A 537 -20.46 -10.74 -6.55
C ASP A 537 -21.27 -12.04 -6.48
N GLU A 538 -21.25 -12.85 -7.55
CA GLU A 538 -22.01 -14.11 -7.64
C GLU A 538 -21.63 -15.13 -6.56
N ARG A 539 -20.41 -15.06 -6.00
CA ARG A 539 -19.98 -15.94 -4.90
C ARG A 539 -20.84 -15.73 -3.64
N ALA A 540 -21.52 -14.60 -3.52
CA ALA A 540 -22.45 -14.32 -2.42
C ALA A 540 -23.79 -15.07 -2.54
N ILE A 541 -24.15 -15.61 -3.71
CA ILE A 541 -25.44 -16.28 -3.92
C ILE A 541 -25.61 -17.47 -2.98
N LYS A 542 -24.60 -18.35 -2.88
CA LYS A 542 -24.68 -19.55 -2.03
C LYS A 542 -24.84 -19.19 -0.53
N PRO A 543 -24.02 -18.32 0.07
CA PRO A 543 -24.25 -17.82 1.42
C PRO A 543 -25.65 -17.21 1.64
N LEU A 544 -26.11 -16.37 0.71
CA LEU A 544 -27.40 -15.71 0.84
C LEU A 544 -28.57 -16.70 0.77
N ARG A 545 -28.47 -17.76 -0.05
CA ARG A 545 -29.46 -18.85 -0.07
C ARG A 545 -29.52 -19.58 1.29
N THR A 546 -28.39 -19.78 1.97
CA THR A 546 -28.39 -20.29 3.35
C THR A 546 -29.12 -19.34 4.30
N GLY A 547 -28.93 -18.02 4.15
CA GLY A 547 -29.60 -16.99 4.94
C GLY A 547 -31.14 -17.00 4.82
N LEU A 548 -31.70 -17.55 3.74
CA LEU A 548 -33.15 -17.79 3.62
C LEU A 548 -33.67 -18.77 4.68
N HIS A 549 -32.83 -19.59 5.28
CA HIS A 549 -33.19 -20.55 6.32
C HIS A 549 -32.81 -20.08 7.73
N ALA A 550 -32.39 -18.82 7.89
CA ALA A 550 -32.01 -18.26 9.19
C ALA A 550 -33.18 -18.23 10.18
N SER A 551 -32.91 -18.37 11.48
CA SER A 551 -33.94 -18.34 12.53
C SER A 551 -34.70 -17.01 12.61
N TYR A 552 -34.07 -15.91 12.20
CA TYR A 552 -34.63 -14.57 12.27
C TYR A 552 -35.23 -14.15 10.92
N ARG A 553 -36.52 -13.80 10.92
CA ARG A 553 -37.25 -13.34 9.72
C ARG A 553 -36.63 -12.12 9.04
N SER A 554 -36.03 -11.22 9.83
CA SER A 554 -35.32 -10.05 9.30
C SER A 554 -34.13 -10.44 8.42
N VAL A 555 -33.39 -11.49 8.79
CA VAL A 555 -32.27 -12.02 8.00
C VAL A 555 -32.80 -12.65 6.72
N GLN A 556 -33.84 -13.48 6.80
CA GLN A 556 -34.48 -14.09 5.62
C GLN A 556 -34.96 -13.03 4.61
N ALA A 557 -35.58 -11.95 5.10
CA ALA A 557 -36.06 -10.84 4.28
C ALA A 557 -34.93 -10.08 3.57
N HIS A 558 -33.79 -9.89 4.23
CA HIS A 558 -32.64 -9.22 3.61
C HIS A 558 -31.90 -10.15 2.65
N SER A 559 -31.79 -11.44 2.96
CA SER A 559 -31.23 -12.44 2.06
C SER A 559 -32.04 -12.58 0.77
N SER A 560 -33.38 -12.58 0.83
CA SER A 560 -34.22 -12.63 -0.38
C SER A 560 -34.04 -11.38 -1.25
N ARG A 561 -34.03 -10.18 -0.64
CA ARG A 561 -33.80 -8.91 -1.36
C ARG A 561 -32.38 -8.83 -1.95
N ALA A 562 -31.38 -9.32 -1.23
CA ALA A 562 -30.00 -9.36 -1.70
C ALA A 562 -29.84 -10.31 -2.90
N LEU A 563 -30.43 -11.51 -2.85
CA LEU A 563 -30.43 -12.45 -3.98
C LEU A 563 -31.13 -11.87 -5.22
N ALA A 564 -32.27 -11.20 -5.03
CA ALA A 564 -32.94 -10.49 -6.12
C ALA A 564 -32.10 -9.34 -6.68
N THR A 565 -31.27 -8.69 -5.84
CA THR A 565 -30.32 -7.66 -6.29
C THR A 565 -29.18 -8.25 -7.12
N LEU A 566 -28.79 -9.50 -6.86
CA LEU A 566 -27.80 -10.25 -7.65
C LEU A 566 -28.39 -10.87 -8.92
N GLY A 567 -29.70 -10.80 -9.14
CA GLY A 567 -30.35 -11.38 -10.32
C GLY A 567 -30.48 -12.91 -10.29
N ASP A 568 -30.58 -13.52 -9.10
CA ASP A 568 -30.74 -14.98 -8.95
C ASP A 568 -32.15 -15.45 -9.38
N HIS A 569 -32.40 -15.60 -10.68
CA HIS A 569 -33.69 -16.02 -11.23
C HIS A 569 -34.10 -17.45 -10.83
N ASP A 570 -33.15 -18.33 -10.51
CA ASP A 570 -33.43 -19.68 -10.00
C ASP A 570 -34.19 -19.65 -8.65
N LEU A 571 -34.19 -18.50 -7.97
CA LEU A 571 -34.88 -18.30 -6.70
C LEU A 571 -36.40 -18.10 -6.86
N ILE A 572 -36.89 -17.74 -8.05
CA ILE A 572 -38.32 -17.44 -8.32
C ILE A 572 -39.27 -18.54 -7.80
N PRO A 573 -39.13 -19.83 -8.19
CA PRO A 573 -40.05 -20.87 -7.72
C PRO A 573 -40.02 -21.04 -6.19
N ILE A 574 -38.84 -20.89 -5.58
CA ILE A 574 -38.66 -21.01 -4.13
C ILE A 574 -39.37 -19.86 -3.39
N LEU A 575 -39.27 -18.63 -3.90
CA LEU A 575 -39.94 -17.48 -3.30
C LEU A 575 -41.45 -17.52 -3.49
N LEU A 576 -41.95 -18.03 -4.62
CA LEU A 576 -43.39 -18.24 -4.84
C LEU A 576 -43.99 -19.23 -3.83
N GLU A 577 -43.31 -20.35 -3.58
CA GLU A 577 -43.73 -21.34 -2.58
C GLU A 577 -43.73 -20.73 -1.17
N ARG A 578 -42.64 -20.05 -0.80
CA ARG A 578 -42.51 -19.41 0.52
C ARG A 578 -43.51 -18.29 0.74
N LEU A 579 -43.78 -17.47 -0.27
CA LEU A 579 -44.77 -16.40 -0.21
C LEU A 579 -46.18 -16.92 0.08
N ALA A 580 -46.51 -18.10 -0.45
CA ALA A 580 -47.81 -18.73 -0.27
C ALA A 580 -48.05 -19.24 1.16
N ILE A 581 -47.00 -19.72 1.84
CA ILE A 581 -47.10 -20.31 3.19
C ILE A 581 -46.72 -19.35 4.32
N GLU A 582 -46.00 -18.26 4.04
CA GLU A 582 -45.50 -17.36 5.06
C GLU A 582 -46.63 -16.58 5.75
N GLY A 583 -46.58 -16.55 7.09
CA GLY A 583 -47.57 -15.86 7.92
C GLY A 583 -47.14 -14.45 8.32
N ASP A 584 -45.84 -14.19 8.42
CA ASP A 584 -45.30 -12.89 8.81
C ASP A 584 -45.44 -11.87 7.68
N TYR A 585 -46.14 -10.79 7.99
CA TYR A 585 -46.47 -9.78 6.99
C TYR A 585 -45.23 -9.07 6.42
N GLY A 586 -44.23 -8.78 7.25
CA GLY A 586 -43.01 -8.09 6.82
C GLY A 586 -42.17 -8.96 5.89
N LEU A 587 -42.08 -10.27 6.17
CA LEU A 587 -41.36 -11.23 5.34
C LEU A 587 -42.08 -11.49 4.01
N ARG A 588 -43.42 -11.55 4.00
CA ARG A 588 -44.20 -11.62 2.74
C ARG A 588 -43.95 -10.44 1.82
N VAL A 589 -43.89 -9.22 2.37
CA VAL A 589 -43.57 -8.02 1.60
C VAL A 589 -42.14 -8.08 1.05
N ALA A 590 -41.18 -8.60 1.81
CA ALA A 590 -39.81 -8.78 1.33
C ALA A 590 -39.71 -9.81 0.19
N TYR A 591 -40.46 -10.91 0.25
CA TYR A 591 -40.54 -11.90 -0.83
C TYR A 591 -41.23 -11.34 -2.07
N ALA A 592 -42.35 -10.63 -1.90
CA ALA A 592 -43.02 -9.92 -2.99
C ALA A 592 -42.07 -8.91 -3.66
N SER A 593 -41.37 -8.10 -2.87
CA SER A 593 -40.40 -7.11 -3.37
C SER A 593 -39.23 -7.77 -4.11
N ALA A 594 -38.74 -8.92 -3.63
CA ALA A 594 -37.70 -9.69 -4.30
C ALA A 594 -38.19 -10.27 -5.64
N LEU A 595 -39.39 -10.86 -5.68
CA LEU A 595 -40.02 -11.38 -6.90
C LEU A 595 -40.26 -10.28 -7.93
N GLY A 596 -40.73 -9.10 -7.51
CA GLY A 596 -40.93 -7.98 -8.41
C GLY A 596 -39.65 -7.34 -8.91
N ARG A 597 -38.49 -7.60 -8.27
CA ARG A 597 -37.17 -7.20 -8.79
C ARG A 597 -36.58 -8.23 -9.76
N LEU A 598 -37.03 -9.48 -9.68
CA LEU A 598 -36.65 -10.56 -10.59
C LEU A 598 -37.61 -10.67 -11.79
N ASP A 599 -38.53 -9.70 -11.95
CA ASP A 599 -39.57 -9.65 -12.99
C ASP A 599 -40.41 -10.94 -13.09
N ALA A 600 -40.71 -11.54 -11.92
CA ALA A 600 -41.46 -12.79 -11.84
C ALA A 600 -42.98 -12.57 -12.02
N GLU A 601 -43.45 -12.52 -13.26
CA GLU A 601 -44.86 -12.28 -13.61
C GLU A 601 -45.84 -13.23 -12.90
N GLU A 602 -45.43 -14.46 -12.61
CA GLU A 602 -46.25 -15.46 -11.92
C GLU A 602 -46.62 -15.06 -10.49
N ALA A 603 -45.86 -14.14 -9.87
CA ALA A 603 -46.10 -13.64 -8.53
C ALA A 603 -47.28 -12.63 -8.45
N THR A 604 -47.70 -12.08 -9.59
CA THR A 604 -48.64 -10.94 -9.68
C THR A 604 -49.91 -11.16 -8.86
N SER A 605 -50.55 -12.32 -9.00
CA SER A 605 -51.79 -12.65 -8.29
C SER A 605 -51.61 -12.71 -6.77
N GLN A 606 -50.49 -13.24 -6.30
CA GLN A 606 -50.16 -13.31 -4.87
C GLN A 606 -49.88 -11.92 -4.29
N ILE A 607 -49.12 -11.09 -5.03
CA ILE A 607 -48.80 -9.72 -4.62
C ILE A 607 -50.06 -8.86 -4.53
N LEU A 608 -50.98 -8.96 -5.50
CA LEU A 608 -52.30 -8.30 -5.46
C LEU A 608 -53.12 -8.75 -4.23
N GLY A 609 -53.07 -10.04 -3.88
CA GLY A 609 -53.70 -10.56 -2.67
C GLY A 609 -53.16 -9.95 -1.37
N ILE A 610 -51.86 -9.70 -1.30
CA ILE A 610 -51.20 -9.03 -0.16
C ILE A 610 -51.58 -7.55 -0.12
N LEU A 611 -51.57 -6.86 -1.26
CA LEU A 611 -51.96 -5.46 -1.40
C LEU A 611 -53.38 -5.22 -0.86
N ARG A 612 -54.31 -6.12 -1.21
CA ARG A 612 -55.71 -6.07 -0.75
C ARG A 612 -55.84 -6.10 0.77
N THR A 613 -55.10 -6.99 1.42
CA THR A 613 -55.20 -7.26 2.87
C THR A 613 -54.36 -6.31 3.73
N SER A 614 -53.47 -5.54 3.11
CA SER A 614 -52.62 -4.55 3.77
C SER A 614 -53.40 -3.43 4.44
N ARG A 615 -53.02 -3.07 5.68
CA ARG A 615 -53.60 -1.94 6.43
C ARG A 615 -52.71 -0.70 6.44
N GLU A 616 -51.40 -0.87 6.29
CA GLU A 616 -50.43 0.22 6.35
C GLU A 616 -50.24 0.86 4.97
N GLU A 617 -50.40 2.18 4.88
CA GLU A 617 -50.28 2.91 3.61
C GLU A 617 -48.90 2.74 2.96
N ILE A 618 -47.83 2.78 3.76
CA ILE A 618 -46.45 2.62 3.28
C ILE A 618 -46.28 1.26 2.60
N THR A 619 -46.78 0.18 3.20
CA THR A 619 -46.71 -1.15 2.61
C THR A 619 -47.56 -1.28 1.35
N ARG A 620 -48.75 -0.65 1.32
CA ARG A 620 -49.57 -0.62 0.09
C ARG A 620 -48.84 0.04 -1.07
N LEU A 621 -48.15 1.15 -0.80
CA LEU A 621 -47.33 1.82 -1.80
C LEU A 621 -46.10 0.99 -2.20
N GLU A 622 -45.44 0.28 -1.27
CA GLU A 622 -44.32 -0.63 -1.59
C GLU A 622 -44.77 -1.78 -2.51
N LEU A 623 -45.93 -2.37 -2.24
CA LEU A 623 -46.49 -3.46 -3.05
C LEU A 623 -46.99 -2.96 -4.41
N ALA A 624 -47.65 -1.80 -4.47
CA ALA A 624 -48.04 -1.16 -5.73
C ALA A 624 -46.81 -0.80 -6.57
N PHE A 625 -45.75 -0.29 -5.95
CA PHE A 625 -44.47 -0.04 -6.62
C PHE A 625 -43.81 -1.33 -7.10
N THR A 626 -43.90 -2.42 -6.33
CA THR A 626 -43.39 -3.74 -6.73
C THR A 626 -44.09 -4.24 -8.00
N LEU A 627 -45.42 -4.09 -8.09
CA LEU A 627 -46.20 -4.44 -9.29
C LEU A 627 -45.86 -3.52 -10.47
N ALA A 628 -45.69 -2.22 -10.22
CA ALA A 628 -45.26 -1.28 -11.25
C ALA A 628 -43.87 -1.59 -11.79
N ARG A 629 -42.91 -1.95 -10.93
CA ARG A 629 -41.58 -2.38 -11.34
C ARG A 629 -41.63 -3.56 -12.32
N MET A 630 -42.48 -4.55 -12.06
CA MET A 630 -42.65 -5.71 -12.94
C MET A 630 -43.19 -5.33 -14.32
N LEU A 631 -43.98 -4.26 -14.41
CA LEU A 631 -44.47 -3.73 -15.69
C LEU A 631 -43.39 -2.92 -16.42
N GLY A 632 -42.46 -2.31 -15.68
CA GLY A 632 -41.39 -1.47 -16.19
C GLY A 632 -41.58 0.02 -15.91
N ASP A 633 -40.59 0.84 -16.27
CA ASP A 633 -40.60 2.30 -16.06
C ASP A 633 -40.84 2.76 -14.61
N GLU A 634 -39.93 2.37 -13.70
CA GLU A 634 -39.96 2.80 -12.29
C GLU A 634 -40.02 4.33 -12.12
N HIS A 635 -39.39 5.07 -13.04
CA HIS A 635 -39.35 6.53 -13.02
C HIS A 635 -40.73 7.15 -13.21
N HIS A 636 -41.54 6.59 -14.12
CA HIS A 636 -42.91 7.04 -14.33
C HIS A 636 -43.75 6.88 -13.06
N PHE A 637 -43.70 5.71 -12.41
CA PHE A 637 -44.46 5.46 -11.18
C PHE A 637 -44.11 6.46 -10.07
N VAL A 638 -42.81 6.70 -9.85
CA VAL A 638 -42.36 7.62 -8.79
C VAL A 638 -42.72 9.07 -9.11
N ARG A 639 -42.62 9.49 -10.37
CA ARG A 639 -43.07 10.83 -10.81
C ARG A 639 -44.56 11.01 -10.53
N LEU A 640 -45.36 10.02 -10.93
CA LEU A 640 -46.79 10.01 -10.77
C LEU A 640 -47.18 10.06 -9.28
N LEU A 641 -46.55 9.25 -8.43
CA LEU A 641 -46.76 9.27 -6.99
C LEU A 641 -46.54 10.67 -6.38
N ARG A 642 -45.49 11.38 -6.81
CA ARG A 642 -45.19 12.73 -6.33
C ARG A 642 -46.25 13.74 -6.78
N GLN A 643 -46.71 13.63 -8.03
CA GLN A 643 -47.74 14.51 -8.58
C GLN A 643 -49.09 14.28 -7.89
N LEU A 644 -49.52 13.02 -7.72
CA LEU A 644 -50.78 12.68 -7.04
C LEU A 644 -50.79 13.13 -5.56
N ARG A 645 -49.64 13.10 -4.89
CA ARG A 645 -49.52 13.63 -3.52
C ARG A 645 -49.61 15.15 -3.44
N ALA A 646 -49.22 15.86 -4.48
CA ALA A 646 -49.29 17.32 -4.55
C ALA A 646 -50.70 17.79 -4.91
N ASP A 647 -51.30 17.20 -5.94
CA ASP A 647 -52.67 17.47 -6.40
C ASP A 647 -53.22 16.24 -7.14
N ALA A 648 -54.01 15.43 -6.43
CA ALA A 648 -54.52 14.16 -6.94
C ALA A 648 -55.48 14.35 -8.14
N GLY A 649 -56.35 15.36 -8.07
CA GLY A 649 -57.34 15.66 -9.11
C GLY A 649 -56.65 16.12 -10.39
N THR A 650 -55.83 17.17 -10.32
CA THR A 650 -55.15 17.72 -11.49
C THR A 650 -54.17 16.71 -12.10
N ALA A 651 -53.39 15.99 -11.29
CA ALA A 651 -52.41 15.04 -11.81
C ALA A 651 -53.07 13.86 -12.52
N THR A 652 -54.15 13.31 -11.96
CA THR A 652 -54.89 12.20 -12.58
C THR A 652 -55.58 12.65 -13.86
N ALA A 653 -56.18 13.85 -13.88
CA ALA A 653 -56.78 14.43 -15.08
C ALA A 653 -55.74 14.64 -16.20
N GLN A 654 -54.54 15.11 -15.89
CA GLN A 654 -53.46 15.32 -16.87
C GLN A 654 -52.98 14.01 -17.50
N GLU A 655 -52.77 12.97 -16.69
CA GLU A 655 -52.31 11.67 -17.19
C GLU A 655 -53.40 10.94 -17.98
N LEU A 656 -54.68 11.03 -17.55
CA LEU A 656 -55.80 10.55 -18.36
C LEU A 656 -55.92 11.32 -19.68
N ALA A 657 -55.75 12.65 -19.69
CA ALA A 657 -55.77 13.44 -20.93
C ALA A 657 -54.63 13.05 -21.88
N ALA A 658 -53.44 12.75 -21.35
CA ALA A 658 -52.33 12.25 -22.14
C ALA A 658 -52.62 10.86 -22.74
N LEU A 659 -53.24 9.96 -21.96
CA LEU A 659 -53.70 8.65 -22.40
C LEU A 659 -54.77 8.78 -23.51
N LYS A 660 -55.76 9.67 -23.32
CA LYS A 660 -56.82 9.97 -24.29
C LYS A 660 -56.26 10.28 -25.67
N LYS A 661 -55.38 11.28 -25.73
CA LYS A 661 -54.77 11.79 -26.98
C LYS A 661 -54.00 10.70 -27.74
N LYS A 662 -53.50 9.69 -27.02
CA LYS A 662 -52.79 8.56 -27.62
C LYS A 662 -53.75 7.45 -28.05
N LEU A 663 -54.77 7.12 -27.25
CA LEU A 663 -55.81 6.15 -27.61
C LEU A 663 -56.60 6.59 -28.85
N GLU A 664 -56.96 7.87 -28.96
CA GLU A 664 -57.60 8.44 -30.16
C GLU A 664 -56.77 8.25 -31.45
N LYS A 665 -55.45 8.17 -31.32
CA LYS A 665 -54.56 7.93 -32.47
C LYS A 665 -54.46 6.45 -32.85
N LEU A 666 -54.64 5.54 -31.89
CA LEU A 666 -54.45 4.10 -32.07
C LEU A 666 -55.75 3.39 -32.47
N SER A 667 -56.91 3.86 -32.02
CA SER A 667 -58.22 3.24 -32.30
C SER A 667 -59.34 4.29 -32.41
N PRO A 668 -59.52 4.91 -33.60
CA PRO A 668 -60.53 5.96 -33.80
C PRO A 668 -61.99 5.47 -33.81
N GLU A 669 -62.25 4.16 -33.75
CA GLU A 669 -63.60 3.57 -33.85
C GLU A 669 -64.31 3.38 -32.49
N ASP A 670 -63.60 3.43 -31.35
CA ASP A 670 -64.16 3.19 -30.00
C ASP A 670 -64.68 4.46 -29.31
N SER A 671 -65.71 5.09 -29.89
CA SER A 671 -66.28 6.36 -29.38
C SER A 671 -66.77 6.30 -27.92
N ALA A 672 -67.31 5.17 -27.47
CA ALA A 672 -67.84 5.01 -26.11
C ALA A 672 -66.75 5.03 -25.02
N VAL A 673 -65.59 4.43 -25.29
CA VAL A 673 -64.46 4.35 -24.34
C VAL A 673 -63.80 5.73 -24.19
N VAL A 674 -63.70 6.48 -25.28
CA VAL A 674 -63.17 7.86 -25.27
C VAL A 674 -64.09 8.80 -24.49
N THR A 675 -65.42 8.68 -24.65
CA THR A 675 -66.38 9.49 -23.88
C THR A 675 -66.31 9.22 -22.37
N LEU A 676 -66.20 7.96 -21.95
CA LEU A 676 -66.00 7.63 -20.53
C LEU A 676 -64.71 8.23 -19.97
N LEU A 677 -63.65 8.26 -20.77
CA LEU A 677 -62.39 8.82 -20.35
C LEU A 677 -62.43 10.36 -20.27
N GLU A 678 -63.18 11.04 -21.14
CA GLU A 678 -63.50 12.47 -21.00
C GLU A 678 -64.29 12.78 -19.73
N GLU A 679 -65.32 12.00 -19.41
CA GLU A 679 -66.09 12.15 -18.18
C GLU A 679 -65.21 11.95 -16.93
N GLY A 680 -64.25 11.03 -17.00
CA GLY A 680 -63.25 10.81 -15.96
C GLY A 680 -62.32 12.02 -15.78
N ILE A 681 -61.77 12.55 -16.88
CA ILE A 681 -60.90 13.75 -16.88
C ILE A 681 -61.64 14.93 -16.24
N ASP A 682 -62.89 15.19 -16.66
CA ASP A 682 -63.70 16.29 -16.15
C ASP A 682 -64.01 16.13 -14.65
N ALA A 683 -64.30 14.91 -14.20
CA ALA A 683 -64.54 14.63 -12.79
C ALA A 683 -63.30 14.88 -11.94
N PHE A 684 -62.11 14.42 -12.37
CA PHE A 684 -60.86 14.66 -11.66
C PHE A 684 -60.42 16.13 -11.70
N ALA A 685 -60.60 16.83 -12.83
CA ALA A 685 -60.28 18.25 -12.96
C ALA A 685 -61.16 19.16 -12.08
N ARG A 686 -62.37 18.72 -11.72
CA ARG A 686 -63.28 19.41 -10.79
C ARG A 686 -63.12 18.93 -9.34
N ASP A 687 -62.05 18.21 -9.04
CA ASP A 687 -61.76 17.62 -7.72
C ASP A 687 -62.85 16.65 -7.20
N GLN A 688 -63.66 16.09 -8.11
CA GLN A 688 -64.67 15.09 -7.80
C GLN A 688 -64.06 13.68 -7.79
N ILE A 689 -63.05 13.45 -6.94
CA ILE A 689 -62.21 12.24 -6.95
C ILE A 689 -63.05 10.95 -6.89
N ALA A 690 -64.06 10.88 -6.02
CA ALA A 690 -64.91 9.69 -5.90
C ALA A 690 -65.68 9.36 -7.20
N ARG A 691 -66.19 10.39 -7.89
CA ARG A 691 -66.85 10.25 -9.18
C ARG A 691 -65.83 9.84 -10.26
N GLY A 692 -64.67 10.48 -10.28
CA GLY A 692 -63.56 10.15 -11.19
C GLY A 692 -63.10 8.70 -11.06
N THR A 693 -62.94 8.19 -9.84
CA THR A 693 -62.55 6.79 -9.60
C THR A 693 -63.62 5.79 -10.04
N ALA A 694 -64.91 6.12 -9.92
CA ALA A 694 -66.00 5.27 -10.38
C ALA A 694 -66.05 5.20 -11.91
N VAL A 695 -65.87 6.35 -12.59
CA VAL A 695 -65.79 6.41 -14.05
C VAL A 695 -64.54 5.67 -14.56
N LEU A 696 -63.40 5.82 -13.88
CA LEU A 696 -62.16 5.10 -14.22
C LEU A 696 -62.33 3.58 -14.09
N SER A 697 -63.06 3.10 -13.08
CA SER A 697 -63.41 1.67 -12.94
C SER A 697 -64.28 1.17 -14.11
N GLN A 698 -65.29 1.94 -14.52
CA GLN A 698 -66.14 1.61 -15.68
C GLN A 698 -65.34 1.56 -16.97
N PHE A 699 -64.42 2.52 -17.17
CA PHE A 699 -63.49 2.54 -18.29
C PHE A 699 -62.65 1.26 -18.35
N LEU A 700 -62.07 0.82 -17.22
CA LEU A 700 -61.26 -0.40 -17.17
C LEU A 700 -62.04 -1.67 -17.55
N HIS A 701 -63.32 -1.77 -17.16
CA HIS A 701 -64.15 -2.91 -17.54
C HIS A 701 -64.52 -2.96 -19.03
N GLN A 702 -64.48 -1.81 -19.72
CA GLN A 702 -64.78 -1.70 -21.15
C GLN A 702 -63.52 -1.69 -22.02
N LEU A 703 -62.33 -1.71 -21.41
CA LEU A 703 -61.06 -1.71 -22.12
C LEU A 703 -60.84 -3.07 -22.81
N PRO A 704 -60.52 -3.11 -24.13
CA PRO A 704 -60.25 -4.36 -24.83
C PRO A 704 -58.91 -4.97 -24.36
N CYS A 705 -58.96 -5.87 -23.38
CA CYS A 705 -57.77 -6.52 -22.80
C CYS A 705 -57.04 -7.50 -23.75
N ASN A 706 -57.59 -7.80 -24.93
CA ASN A 706 -57.07 -8.83 -25.84
C ASN A 706 -55.68 -8.50 -26.45
N THR A 707 -55.25 -7.24 -26.40
CA THR A 707 -53.95 -6.78 -26.91
C THR A 707 -52.87 -6.70 -25.83
N ILE A 708 -53.24 -6.82 -24.55
CA ILE A 708 -52.36 -6.63 -23.40
C ILE A 708 -51.79 -7.99 -22.96
N LYS A 709 -50.46 -8.11 -22.83
CA LYS A 709 -49.76 -9.34 -22.44
C LYS A 709 -49.14 -9.23 -21.03
N GLY A 710 -48.72 -10.36 -20.49
CA GLY A 710 -47.97 -10.45 -19.23
C GLY A 710 -48.82 -10.21 -17.98
N ALA A 711 -48.23 -9.61 -16.95
CA ALA A 711 -48.86 -9.33 -15.65
C ALA A 711 -49.99 -8.27 -15.70
N CYS A 712 -50.04 -7.47 -16.76
CA CYS A 712 -50.85 -6.26 -16.82
C CYS A 712 -52.38 -6.47 -16.78
N PRO A 713 -52.97 -7.47 -17.47
CA PRO A 713 -54.42 -7.70 -17.40
C PRO A 713 -54.90 -8.00 -15.98
N ALA A 714 -54.14 -8.80 -15.22
CA ALA A 714 -54.48 -9.14 -13.84
C ALA A 714 -54.42 -7.92 -12.91
N ILE A 715 -53.45 -7.01 -13.13
CA ILE A 715 -53.32 -5.77 -12.38
C ILE A 715 -54.47 -4.81 -12.67
N LEU A 716 -54.81 -4.61 -13.95
CA LEU A 716 -55.89 -3.73 -14.37
C LEU A 716 -57.26 -4.24 -13.90
N ASP A 717 -57.50 -5.55 -13.96
CA ASP A 717 -58.74 -6.17 -13.47
C ASP A 717 -58.93 -5.99 -11.95
N GLU A 718 -57.88 -6.24 -11.15
CA GLU A 718 -57.96 -6.00 -9.71
C GLU A 718 -58.15 -4.51 -9.41
N CYS A 719 -57.48 -3.60 -10.14
CA CYS A 719 -57.69 -2.16 -9.98
C CYS A 719 -59.13 -1.74 -10.31
N ALA A 720 -59.74 -2.28 -11.37
CA ALA A 720 -61.12 -1.97 -11.75
C ALA A 720 -62.10 -2.28 -10.61
N HIS A 721 -61.99 -3.48 -10.02
CA HIS A 721 -62.82 -3.91 -8.90
C HIS A 721 -62.58 -3.07 -7.63
N ARG A 722 -61.33 -2.72 -7.34
CA ARG A 722 -60.96 -2.02 -6.10
C ARG A 722 -61.23 -0.53 -6.15
N LEU A 723 -61.11 0.10 -7.31
CA LEU A 723 -61.53 1.49 -7.52
C LEU A 723 -63.03 1.67 -7.29
N ALA A 724 -63.86 0.72 -7.73
CA ALA A 724 -65.30 0.72 -7.45
C ALA A 724 -65.61 0.55 -5.96
N GLN A 725 -64.86 -0.31 -5.26
CA GLN A 725 -65.10 -0.63 -3.85
C GLN A 725 -64.62 0.45 -2.88
N TYR A 726 -63.43 1.02 -3.11
CA TYR A 726 -62.75 1.89 -2.15
C TYR A 726 -62.64 3.35 -2.62
N GLY A 727 -62.82 3.63 -3.92
CA GLY A 727 -62.72 4.97 -4.50
C GLY A 727 -61.43 5.69 -4.08
N ALA A 728 -61.58 6.91 -3.56
CA ALA A 728 -60.47 7.78 -3.15
C ALA A 728 -59.72 7.31 -1.87
N SER A 729 -60.26 6.35 -1.11
CA SER A 729 -59.65 5.93 0.17
C SER A 729 -58.40 5.06 0.01
N ARG A 730 -58.15 4.55 -1.19
CA ARG A 730 -56.98 3.72 -1.54
C ARG A 730 -56.29 4.26 -2.80
N PRO A 731 -55.49 5.34 -2.68
CA PRO A 731 -54.86 6.02 -3.81
C PRO A 731 -53.86 5.16 -4.58
N GLU A 732 -53.31 4.11 -3.97
CA GLU A 732 -52.40 3.16 -4.60
C GLU A 732 -53.01 2.47 -5.84
N TYR A 733 -54.33 2.26 -5.87
CA TYR A 733 -55.00 1.65 -7.04
C TYR A 733 -55.16 2.64 -8.19
N VAL A 734 -55.36 3.93 -7.90
CA VAL A 734 -55.37 4.99 -8.94
C VAL A 734 -53.98 5.10 -9.55
N LEU A 735 -52.95 5.12 -8.70
CA LEU A 735 -51.56 5.19 -9.10
C LEU A 735 -51.15 3.99 -9.98
N LEU A 736 -51.48 2.77 -9.54
CA LEU A 736 -51.18 1.55 -10.28
C LEU A 736 -51.95 1.48 -11.60
N THR A 737 -53.21 1.94 -11.63
CA THR A 737 -54.02 2.01 -12.85
C THR A 737 -53.39 2.92 -13.90
N LEU A 738 -53.10 4.16 -13.54
CA LEU A 738 -52.52 5.15 -14.45
C LEU A 738 -51.15 4.68 -14.97
N HIS A 739 -50.33 4.10 -14.09
CA HIS A 739 -49.04 3.55 -14.48
C HIS A 739 -49.19 2.36 -15.44
N ALA A 740 -50.03 1.38 -15.11
CA ALA A 740 -50.24 0.19 -15.93
C ALA A 740 -50.85 0.54 -17.31
N LEU A 741 -51.81 1.46 -17.37
CA LEU A 741 -52.37 1.95 -18.63
C LEU A 741 -51.29 2.63 -19.49
N GLN A 742 -50.43 3.44 -18.90
CA GLN A 742 -49.36 4.10 -19.64
C GLN A 742 -48.32 3.10 -20.16
N VAL A 743 -47.88 2.13 -19.35
CA VAL A 743 -46.82 1.21 -19.74
C VAL A 743 -47.33 0.16 -20.71
N CYS A 744 -48.49 -0.45 -20.46
CA CYS A 744 -48.96 -1.61 -21.22
C CYS A 744 -49.72 -1.26 -22.50
N LEU A 745 -50.35 -0.08 -22.59
CA LEU A 745 -51.05 0.34 -23.81
C LEU A 745 -50.18 1.21 -24.72
N LEU A 746 -49.12 1.83 -24.19
CA LEU A 746 -48.38 2.89 -24.89
C LEU A 746 -46.85 2.69 -24.91
N GLY A 747 -46.31 1.72 -24.17
CA GLY A 747 -44.94 1.25 -24.28
C GLY A 747 -44.87 0.05 -25.21
#